data_AF-A0AA38JAU2-F1
#
_entry.id   AF-A0AA38JAU2-F1
#
_cell.length_a   1.000
_cell.length_b   1.000
_cell.length_c   1.000
_cell.angle_alpha   90.00
_cell.angle_beta   90.00
_cell.angle_gamma   90.00
#
_symmetry.space_group_name_H-M   'P 1'
#
loop_
_entity.id
_entity.type
_entity.pdbx_description
1 polymer ?
#
loop_
_entity_poly.entity_id
_entity_poly.type
_entity_poly.pdbx_seq_one_letter_code
_entity_poly.pdbx_strand_id
1 'polypeptide(L)'
;MGQVVQRFAACNSSVFHFSQHRYIFPSLPFYASVLNESRIIPPLSYPVTIHTLLQLQSSHHDHIDIHFADEEGDPYAVELAGRLGAYVVANDSDFAILNTEGYRGFIPLQSMVWHALVDEEMTHEEYDEWVPAGKRKRPARNPNLGRGIIPPPNTTSCPFFVSRNPITLLPLLGALAGNDFSNQSAGAGKQVQQIFFEQRMVSSARINRVSTTLRSILSLAQKSTGKQAKYHVDSVMDLISKTVKALLIRSLDSLGSGEVEEIVERVVDSTLQYAIPKYEPTSESDSNLWPSPLCALHQPDLCPMLPLFSRNIAANEWTQDGTQEEDLVPSAEFVKLDAVRNTLMQAYRAGQLSPNILNCLNSGSLWPRLFLENPDAETTAKMTRPIRMWYCAILDDAVGLPEIVDEVMEESEQVSDDLEVVSGKDDEAEEELVDVVESGSEDEGPDMLAPLKGALRRLHDPNSGPTGPPSADATLPVSVKQSRVTEYYRRGTRVVDETVQIPSLSELLSEISKSELLHTSAPHTHHYVKIPSQPLLTRTPDVRLAVFYRALSESDDTLRKTKSLTPEQLLTALALRWLLRFLRDKAAENPQSKERQQERWTEKEARCLLSAFDWNVSGHANGSDPSYEVYQGYPPILNRNVQLTSQILQCLDSVHQLAEVLLLSDRVSSPAHLFSGRRFHAYLTNDLGPVPVDTFSGELWDACVDGLDDVFVQERISRKEKKLKNHQSQNAVDNPSKLKQGNAPRKINDRGGGFYGLLGDVYF
;
A
#
# COMPACT_ATOMS: atom_id res chain seq x y z
N MET A 1 -16.14 36.95 11.65
CA MET A 1 -16.54 35.53 11.63
C MET A 1 -16.16 34.90 10.29
N GLY A 2 -14.89 35.04 9.90
CA GLY A 2 -14.36 34.52 8.65
C GLY A 2 -12.85 34.33 8.79
N GLN A 3 -12.28 33.58 7.84
CA GLN A 3 -10.88 33.07 7.73
C GLN A 3 -10.72 31.68 8.38
N VAL A 4 -10.11 30.65 7.78
CA VAL A 4 -9.32 30.46 6.54
C VAL A 4 -9.43 28.97 6.12
N VAL A 5 -9.14 28.70 4.84
CA VAL A 5 -9.27 27.43 4.09
C VAL A 5 -7.94 26.66 4.08
N GLN A 6 -7.95 25.31 4.17
CA GLN A 6 -7.00 24.39 3.49
C GLN A 6 -7.47 22.91 3.64
N ARG A 7 -7.85 22.22 2.54
CA ARG A 7 -7.13 21.21 1.70
C ARG A 7 -6.67 19.92 2.42
N PHE A 8 -7.34 18.79 2.18
CA PHE A 8 -6.88 17.62 1.38
C PHE A 8 -7.92 16.48 1.52
N ALA A 9 -8.26 15.82 0.41
CA ALA A 9 -8.96 14.54 0.39
C ALA A 9 -8.03 13.55 -0.33
N ALA A 10 -7.64 12.48 0.36
CA ALA A 10 -6.95 11.35 -0.26
C ALA A 10 -7.89 10.15 -0.19
N CYS A 11 -8.45 9.83 -1.34
CA CYS A 11 -9.15 8.58 -1.58
C CYS A 11 -8.24 7.84 -2.57
N ASN A 12 -7.57 6.79 -2.08
CA ASN A 12 -6.75 5.90 -2.89
C ASN A 12 -7.61 4.70 -3.27
N SER A 13 -8.43 4.88 -4.30
CA SER A 13 -9.07 3.83 -5.06
C SER A 13 -9.07 4.30 -6.52
N SER A 14 -8.37 3.56 -7.38
CA SER A 14 -8.50 3.75 -8.82
C SER A 14 -8.47 2.40 -9.49
N VAL A 15 -9.65 1.81 -9.65
CA VAL A 15 -9.90 0.66 -10.52
C VAL A 15 -10.59 1.21 -11.78
N PHE A 16 -9.93 1.13 -12.93
CA PHE A 16 -10.55 1.44 -14.22
C PHE A 16 -10.02 0.50 -15.32
N HIS A 17 -10.93 -0.27 -15.92
CA HIS A 17 -10.69 -1.23 -16.99
C HIS A 17 -10.66 -0.58 -18.39
N PHE A 18 -9.72 -0.98 -19.26
CA PHE A 18 -9.93 -0.96 -20.72
C PHE A 18 -9.23 -2.12 -21.46
N SER A 19 -9.84 -2.46 -22.59
CA SER A 19 -9.74 -3.66 -23.42
C SER A 19 -8.45 -3.81 -24.25
N GLN A 20 -7.96 -5.05 -24.36
CA GLN A 20 -6.82 -5.46 -25.20
C GLN A 20 -7.20 -5.56 -26.68
N HIS A 21 -6.41 -4.93 -27.57
CA HIS A 21 -6.25 -5.35 -28.96
C HIS A 21 -4.77 -5.43 -29.32
N ARG A 22 -4.33 -6.64 -29.70
CA ARG A 22 -2.95 -6.99 -30.07
C ARG A 22 -2.65 -6.58 -31.52
N TYR A 23 -1.50 -5.94 -31.75
CA TYR A 23 -0.75 -6.00 -33.00
C TYR A 23 0.73 -6.25 -32.70
N ILE A 24 1.34 -7.13 -33.50
CA ILE A 24 2.66 -7.74 -33.29
C ILE A 24 3.73 -6.95 -34.06
N PHE A 25 4.74 -6.41 -33.36
CA PHE A 25 6.10 -6.15 -33.86
C PHE A 25 7.10 -6.17 -32.66
N PRO A 26 8.35 -6.65 -32.83
CA PRO A 26 9.17 -7.12 -31.72
C PRO A 26 9.93 -6.00 -30.98
N SER A 27 10.05 -6.20 -29.66
CA SER A 27 11.02 -5.68 -28.67
C SER A 27 11.07 -4.20 -28.22
N LEU A 28 10.42 -3.24 -28.89
CA LEU A 28 10.40 -1.82 -28.44
C LEU A 28 9.09 -1.32 -27.76
N PRO A 29 7.87 -1.77 -28.14
CA PRO A 29 6.63 -1.24 -27.56
C PRO A 29 6.32 -1.72 -26.13
N PHE A 30 6.92 -2.82 -25.68
CA PHE A 30 6.50 -3.53 -24.47
C PHE A 30 6.82 -2.75 -23.19
N TYR A 31 7.96 -2.05 -23.15
CA TYR A 31 8.41 -1.36 -21.94
C TYR A 31 7.64 -0.07 -21.65
N ALA A 32 7.18 0.64 -22.68
CA ALA A 32 6.32 1.82 -22.52
C ALA A 32 4.89 1.43 -22.12
N SER A 33 4.37 0.29 -22.60
CA SER A 33 3.03 -0.20 -22.25
C SER A 33 2.96 -0.61 -20.77
N VAL A 34 3.96 -1.33 -20.24
CA VAL A 34 3.98 -1.75 -18.83
C VAL A 34 3.89 -0.57 -17.86
N LEU A 35 4.53 0.56 -18.16
CA LEU A 35 4.55 1.74 -17.28
C LEU A 35 3.31 2.62 -17.44
N ASN A 36 2.80 2.75 -18.68
CA ASN A 36 1.54 3.43 -18.95
C ASN A 36 0.33 2.64 -18.40
N GLU A 37 0.44 1.32 -18.33
CA GLU A 37 -0.55 0.40 -17.73
C GLU A 37 -0.49 0.40 -16.19
N SER A 38 0.67 0.64 -15.57
CA SER A 38 0.84 0.46 -14.11
C SER A 38 0.53 1.69 -13.26
N ARG A 39 0.13 2.85 -13.85
CA ARG A 39 -0.35 4.08 -13.16
C ARG A 39 0.19 4.23 -11.74
N ILE A 40 1.52 4.31 -11.64
CA ILE A 40 2.23 4.14 -10.37
C ILE A 40 1.96 5.34 -9.48
N ILE A 41 1.40 5.09 -8.29
CA ILE A 41 1.28 6.10 -7.24
C ILE A 41 2.70 6.48 -6.78
N PRO A 42 3.06 7.79 -6.70
CA PRO A 42 4.38 8.20 -6.24
C PRO A 42 4.70 7.58 -4.87
N PRO A 43 5.92 7.04 -4.67
CA PRO A 43 6.23 6.22 -3.49
C PRO A 43 6.02 6.98 -2.17
N LEU A 44 6.29 8.29 -2.15
CA LEU A 44 6.15 9.10 -0.94
C LEU A 44 4.74 9.68 -0.73
N SER A 45 3.80 9.47 -1.65
CA SER A 45 2.47 10.08 -1.57
C SER A 45 1.73 9.75 -0.27
N TYR A 46 1.71 8.48 0.15
CA TYR A 46 1.06 8.05 1.37
C TYR A 46 1.64 8.72 2.63
N PRO A 47 2.94 8.58 2.96
CA PRO A 47 3.49 9.18 4.17
C PRO A 47 3.40 10.71 4.16
N VAL A 48 3.55 11.36 3.00
CA VAL A 48 3.39 12.82 2.89
C VAL A 48 1.95 13.24 3.13
N THR A 49 0.99 12.48 2.62
CA THR A 49 -0.45 12.73 2.83
C THR A 49 -0.79 12.62 4.32
N ILE A 50 -0.39 11.52 4.97
CA ILE A 50 -0.66 11.32 6.40
C ILE A 50 -0.01 12.41 7.24
N HIS A 51 1.25 12.75 6.99
CA HIS A 51 1.93 13.84 7.68
C HIS A 51 1.17 15.17 7.51
N THR A 52 0.78 15.49 6.28
CA THR A 52 0.05 16.74 5.98
C THR A 52 -1.29 16.77 6.71
N LEU A 53 -2.04 15.67 6.70
CA LEU A 53 -3.33 15.58 7.39
C LEU A 53 -3.14 15.72 8.91
N LEU A 54 -2.20 15.00 9.53
CA LEU A 54 -1.93 15.08 10.96
C LEU A 54 -1.46 16.48 11.39
N GLN A 55 -0.66 17.14 10.55
CA GLN A 55 -0.25 18.53 10.77
C GLN A 55 -1.45 19.50 10.72
N LEU A 56 -2.38 19.29 9.79
CA LEU A 56 -3.61 20.06 9.68
C LEU A 56 -4.53 19.83 10.88
N GLN A 57 -4.71 18.57 11.31
CA GLN A 57 -5.46 18.23 12.52
C GLN A 57 -4.83 18.90 13.75
N SER A 58 -3.50 18.85 13.89
CA SER A 58 -2.81 19.53 15.00
C SER A 58 -3.00 21.04 14.98
N SER A 59 -3.13 21.64 13.80
CA SER A 59 -3.38 23.08 13.62
C SER A 59 -4.86 23.47 13.79
N HIS A 60 -5.78 22.52 13.60
CA HIS A 60 -7.23 22.73 13.54
C HIS A 60 -8.00 21.61 14.27
N HIS A 61 -7.62 21.31 15.51
CA HIS A 61 -8.10 20.13 16.25
C HIS A 61 -9.63 20.12 16.47
N ASP A 62 -10.28 21.28 16.44
CA ASP A 62 -11.74 21.38 16.65
C ASP A 62 -12.57 21.14 15.37
N HIS A 63 -11.92 20.92 14.22
CA HIS A 63 -12.59 20.90 12.91
C HIS A 63 -12.24 19.69 12.03
N ILE A 64 -11.15 18.99 12.34
CA ILE A 64 -10.63 17.90 11.50
C ILE A 64 -10.41 16.67 12.38
N ASP A 65 -11.22 15.65 12.15
CA ASP A 65 -11.00 14.30 12.66
C ASP A 65 -10.47 13.42 11.53
N ILE A 66 -9.41 12.67 11.82
CA ILE A 66 -8.77 11.77 10.87
C ILE A 66 -9.08 10.34 11.31
N HIS A 67 -9.64 9.56 10.38
CA HIS A 67 -9.94 8.17 10.60
C HIS A 67 -9.16 7.30 9.62
N PHE A 68 -8.64 6.19 10.13
CA PHE A 68 -8.00 5.15 9.34
C PHE A 68 -8.94 3.96 9.26
N ALA A 69 -9.39 3.65 8.06
CA ALA A 69 -10.30 2.55 7.78
C ALA A 69 -9.61 1.21 8.07
N ASP A 70 -10.40 0.20 8.46
CA ASP A 70 -9.89 -1.15 8.74
C ASP A 70 -9.53 -1.93 7.47
N GLU A 71 -10.30 -1.68 6.42
CA GLU A 71 -10.20 -2.37 5.15
C GLU A 71 -10.35 -1.32 4.03
N GLU A 72 -11.43 -1.39 3.26
CA GLU A 72 -11.75 -0.42 2.23
C GLU A 72 -12.28 0.88 2.84
N GLY A 73 -11.78 2.02 2.33
CA GLY A 73 -12.15 3.34 2.82
C GLY A 73 -13.60 3.73 2.53
N ASP A 74 -14.17 3.21 1.44
CA ASP A 74 -15.47 3.62 0.94
C ASP A 74 -16.64 3.14 1.84
N PRO A 75 -16.76 1.83 2.16
CA PRO A 75 -17.74 1.36 3.13
C PRO A 75 -17.58 2.01 4.51
N TYR A 76 -16.32 2.13 4.98
CA TYR A 76 -16.02 2.75 6.28
C TYR A 76 -16.53 4.20 6.36
N ALA A 77 -16.27 5.01 5.33
CA ALA A 77 -16.69 6.40 5.30
C ALA A 77 -18.21 6.55 5.23
N VAL A 78 -18.91 5.68 4.50
CA VAL A 78 -20.38 5.70 4.43
C VAL A 78 -21.01 5.26 5.73
N GLU A 79 -20.48 4.22 6.38
CA GLU A 79 -20.96 3.77 7.68
C GLU A 79 -20.79 4.88 8.74
N LEU A 80 -19.61 5.49 8.78
CA LEU A 80 -19.32 6.62 9.67
C LEU A 80 -20.27 7.80 9.40
N ALA A 81 -20.49 8.13 8.12
CA ALA A 81 -21.43 9.17 7.74
C ALA A 81 -22.88 8.82 8.13
N GLY A 82 -23.25 7.54 8.11
CA GLY A 82 -24.52 7.04 8.63
C GLY A 82 -24.73 7.43 10.10
N ARG A 83 -23.76 7.10 10.95
CA ARG A 83 -23.78 7.39 12.39
C ARG A 83 -23.80 8.89 12.70
N LEU A 84 -23.03 9.65 11.93
CA LEU A 84 -22.96 11.10 12.08
C LEU A 84 -24.16 11.84 11.48
N GLY A 85 -24.99 11.16 10.69
CA GLY A 85 -26.00 11.82 9.86
C GLY A 85 -25.36 12.81 8.88
N ALA A 86 -24.27 12.43 8.22
CA ALA A 86 -23.44 13.28 7.37
C ALA A 86 -23.53 12.91 5.88
N TYR A 87 -22.94 13.78 5.04
CA TYR A 87 -22.71 13.52 3.62
C TYR A 87 -21.28 13.04 3.42
N VAL A 88 -21.07 12.17 2.44
CA VAL A 88 -19.72 11.83 1.97
C VAL A 88 -19.40 12.68 0.74
N VAL A 89 -18.23 13.30 0.74
CA VAL A 89 -17.75 14.13 -0.35
C VAL A 89 -16.50 13.48 -0.94
N ALA A 90 -16.59 13.00 -2.18
CA ALA A 90 -15.48 12.30 -2.84
C ALA A 90 -15.54 12.45 -4.37
N ASN A 91 -14.46 12.05 -5.04
CA ASN A 91 -14.45 11.89 -6.50
C ASN A 91 -14.87 10.49 -6.91
N ASP A 92 -14.79 9.52 -6.00
CA ASP A 92 -15.22 8.15 -6.25
C ASP A 92 -16.75 8.10 -6.37
N SER A 93 -17.26 7.43 -7.40
CA SER A 93 -18.69 7.29 -7.63
C SER A 93 -19.33 6.19 -6.80
N ASP A 94 -18.53 5.31 -6.19
CA ASP A 94 -19.02 4.14 -5.46
C ASP A 94 -19.80 4.54 -4.19
N PHE A 95 -19.50 5.70 -3.63
CA PHE A 95 -20.30 6.35 -2.58
C PHE A 95 -21.77 6.60 -2.95
N ALA A 96 -22.12 6.63 -4.24
CA ALA A 96 -23.49 6.80 -4.69
C ALA A 96 -24.32 5.52 -4.55
N ILE A 97 -23.67 4.34 -4.58
CA ILE A 97 -24.35 3.05 -4.50
C ILE A 97 -24.34 2.47 -3.08
N LEU A 98 -23.35 2.83 -2.26
CA LEU A 98 -23.31 2.48 -0.85
C LEU A 98 -24.49 3.13 -0.08
N ASN A 99 -25.05 2.37 0.85
CA ASN A 99 -26.18 2.83 1.65
C ASN A 99 -26.11 2.28 3.07
N THR A 100 -26.37 3.16 4.03
CA THR A 100 -26.57 2.81 5.44
C THR A 100 -27.63 3.74 6.04
N GLU A 101 -28.18 3.38 7.19
CA GLU A 101 -29.13 4.23 7.89
C GLU A 101 -28.46 5.52 8.38
N GLY A 102 -29.17 6.65 8.27
CA GLY A 102 -28.64 7.97 8.64
C GLY A 102 -27.76 8.65 7.57
N TYR A 103 -27.23 7.91 6.59
CA TYR A 103 -26.37 8.48 5.55
C TYR A 103 -27.15 9.47 4.68
N ARG A 104 -26.70 10.72 4.62
CA ARG A 104 -27.41 11.78 3.89
C ARG A 104 -27.16 11.75 2.38
N GLY A 105 -26.17 11.00 1.94
CA GLY A 105 -25.85 10.76 0.53
C GLY A 105 -24.47 11.27 0.11
N PHE A 106 -24.18 11.05 -1.16
CA PHE A 106 -22.91 11.36 -1.81
C PHE A 106 -22.94 12.72 -2.51
N ILE A 107 -21.86 13.50 -2.37
CA ILE A 107 -21.63 14.75 -3.08
C ILE A 107 -20.33 14.62 -3.89
N PRO A 108 -20.41 14.59 -5.23
CA PRO A 108 -19.20 14.61 -6.06
C PRO A 108 -18.37 15.87 -5.79
N LEU A 109 -17.07 15.73 -5.57
CA LEU A 109 -16.18 16.87 -5.32
C LEU A 109 -16.25 17.94 -6.42
N GLN A 110 -16.34 17.53 -7.68
CA GLN A 110 -16.50 18.43 -8.83
C GLN A 110 -17.83 19.20 -8.84
N SER A 111 -18.83 18.75 -8.08
CA SER A 111 -20.13 19.42 -7.94
C SER A 111 -20.12 20.52 -6.88
N MET A 112 -19.07 20.59 -6.06
CA MET A 112 -18.90 21.69 -5.11
C MET A 112 -18.66 23.00 -5.87
N VAL A 113 -19.43 24.03 -5.55
CA VAL A 113 -19.31 25.36 -6.16
C VAL A 113 -19.15 26.40 -5.06
N TRP A 114 -18.07 27.16 -5.14
CA TRP A 114 -17.82 28.30 -4.28
C TRP A 114 -18.63 29.49 -4.75
N HIS A 115 -19.44 30.05 -3.85
CA HIS A 115 -20.13 31.30 -4.08
C HIS A 115 -19.25 32.44 -3.59
N ALA A 116 -18.40 32.98 -4.48
CA ALA A 116 -17.76 34.25 -4.20
C ALA A 116 -18.87 35.30 -4.06
N LEU A 117 -18.89 36.01 -2.93
CA LEU A 117 -19.51 37.32 -2.86
C LEU A 117 -18.72 38.16 -3.85
N VAL A 118 -19.17 38.16 -5.11
CA VAL A 118 -18.82 39.26 -5.99
C VAL A 118 -19.48 40.42 -5.28
N ASP A 119 -18.67 41.25 -4.62
CA ASP A 119 -19.07 42.63 -4.40
C ASP A 119 -19.44 43.08 -5.80
N GLU A 120 -20.75 43.09 -6.08
CA GLU A 120 -21.28 43.90 -7.14
C GLU A 120 -20.85 45.28 -6.71
N GLU A 121 -19.64 45.68 -7.12
CA GLU A 121 -19.28 47.07 -7.24
C GLU A 121 -20.46 47.62 -8.03
N MET A 122 -21.39 48.22 -7.28
CA MET A 122 -22.38 49.10 -7.83
C MET A 122 -21.54 50.18 -8.46
N THR A 123 -21.12 49.95 -9.70
CA THR A 123 -20.86 51.01 -10.63
C THR A 123 -22.19 51.75 -10.65
N HIS A 124 -22.29 52.75 -9.78
CA HIS A 124 -23.19 53.86 -9.93
C HIS A 124 -22.82 54.46 -11.28
N GLU A 125 -23.33 53.84 -12.35
CA GLU A 125 -23.39 54.44 -13.67
C GLU A 125 -24.30 55.65 -13.47
N GLU A 126 -23.65 56.81 -13.29
CA GLU A 126 -24.26 58.12 -13.29
C GLU A 126 -25.15 58.19 -14.53
N TYR A 127 -26.46 58.24 -14.29
CA TYR A 127 -27.48 58.37 -15.32
C TYR A 127 -27.22 59.65 -16.10
N ASP A 128 -26.79 59.57 -17.38
CA ASP A 128 -27.07 60.64 -18.35
C ASP A 128 -26.81 60.33 -19.84
N GLU A 129 -26.77 59.07 -20.29
CA GLU A 129 -26.77 58.81 -21.74
C GLU A 129 -27.51 57.53 -22.15
N TRP A 130 -28.58 57.69 -22.93
CA TRP A 130 -29.39 56.62 -23.51
C TRP A 130 -28.58 55.91 -24.61
N VAL A 131 -27.89 54.81 -24.29
CA VAL A 131 -27.23 53.96 -25.29
C VAL A 131 -28.17 52.81 -25.69
N PRO A 132 -28.46 52.59 -26.99
CA PRO A 132 -29.32 51.49 -27.44
C PRO A 132 -28.74 50.13 -27.04
N ALA A 133 -29.60 49.22 -26.59
CA ALA A 133 -29.28 47.89 -26.05
C ALA A 133 -28.57 46.98 -27.07
N GLY A 134 -27.29 47.22 -27.32
CA GLY A 134 -26.40 46.28 -27.98
C GLY A 134 -26.13 45.10 -27.04
N LYS A 135 -26.28 43.88 -27.53
CA LYS A 135 -26.05 42.62 -26.79
C LYS A 135 -24.63 42.64 -26.15
N ARG A 136 -24.50 43.10 -24.90
CA ARG A 136 -23.26 43.00 -24.12
C ARG A 136 -22.92 41.51 -24.03
N LYS A 137 -21.91 41.08 -24.80
CA LYS A 137 -21.30 39.74 -24.64
C LYS A 137 -20.82 39.67 -23.19
N ARG A 138 -21.54 38.93 -22.34
CA ARG A 138 -21.02 38.58 -21.01
C ARG A 138 -19.64 37.95 -21.20
N PRO A 139 -18.60 38.41 -20.49
CA PRO A 139 -17.31 37.74 -20.54
C PRO A 139 -17.52 36.27 -20.21
N ALA A 140 -16.91 35.38 -21.00
CA ALA A 140 -16.99 33.94 -20.77
C ALA A 140 -16.36 33.65 -19.40
N ARG A 141 -17.20 33.58 -18.37
CA ARG A 141 -16.80 33.18 -17.03
C ARG A 141 -16.24 31.76 -17.18
N ASN A 142 -14.95 31.60 -16.88
CA ASN A 142 -14.28 30.31 -17.02
C ASN A 142 -15.09 29.28 -16.20
N PRO A 143 -15.71 28.26 -16.82
CA PRO A 143 -16.68 27.39 -16.15
C PRO A 143 -16.08 26.60 -14.97
N ASN A 144 -14.74 26.57 -14.88
CA ASN A 144 -13.98 25.90 -13.85
C ASN A 144 -13.53 26.82 -12.70
N LEU A 145 -13.66 28.14 -12.83
CA LEU A 145 -13.34 29.06 -11.74
C LEU A 145 -14.43 28.97 -10.66
N GLY A 146 -14.07 28.45 -9.49
CA GLY A 146 -14.96 28.27 -8.35
C GLY A 146 -15.64 26.91 -8.25
N ARG A 147 -15.22 25.89 -9.00
CA ARG A 147 -15.65 24.49 -8.78
C ARG A 147 -14.59 23.69 -8.04
N GLY A 148 -15.01 22.73 -7.22
CA GLY A 148 -14.14 21.82 -6.47
C GLY A 148 -13.83 22.26 -5.04
N ILE A 149 -12.84 21.65 -4.40
CA ILE A 149 -12.46 21.94 -2.99
C ILE A 149 -11.64 23.23 -2.86
N ILE A 150 -11.02 23.70 -3.95
CA ILE A 150 -10.15 24.87 -3.89
C ILE A 150 -11.01 26.12 -4.00
N PRO A 151 -11.15 26.92 -2.93
CA PRO A 151 -11.89 28.16 -3.02
C PRO A 151 -11.14 29.15 -3.90
N PRO A 152 -11.88 29.97 -4.68
CA PRO A 152 -11.32 31.17 -5.24
C PRO A 152 -10.81 32.07 -4.09
N PRO A 153 -9.74 32.85 -4.34
CA PRO A 153 -9.34 33.89 -3.40
C PRO A 153 -10.55 34.80 -3.10
N ASN A 154 -10.81 35.07 -1.82
CA ASN A 154 -11.90 35.92 -1.29
C ASN A 154 -13.29 35.28 -1.08
N THR A 155 -13.38 33.95 -0.95
CA THR A 155 -14.68 33.27 -0.77
C THR A 155 -14.89 32.75 0.65
N THR A 156 -16.08 32.95 1.24
CA THR A 156 -16.39 32.59 2.65
C THR A 156 -17.51 31.57 2.84
N SER A 157 -18.24 31.13 1.80
CA SER A 157 -19.31 30.14 1.96
C SER A 157 -19.58 29.27 0.72
N CYS A 158 -20.07 28.04 0.97
CA CYS A 158 -20.40 27.03 -0.04
C CYS A 158 -21.79 26.42 0.29
N PRO A 159 -22.88 26.81 -0.39
CA PRO A 159 -24.17 26.13 -0.30
C PRO A 159 -24.24 24.85 -1.17
N PHE A 160 -25.04 23.87 -0.74
CA PHE A 160 -25.13 22.53 -1.36
C PHE A 160 -26.55 22.20 -1.87
N PHE A 161 -26.65 21.45 -2.97
CA PHE A 161 -27.90 20.90 -3.51
C PHE A 161 -27.76 19.39 -3.76
N VAL A 162 -28.77 18.60 -3.37
CA VAL A 162 -28.77 17.12 -3.52
C VAL A 162 -30.06 16.67 -4.22
N SER A 163 -29.93 15.82 -5.23
CA SER A 163 -31.06 15.20 -5.95
C SER A 163 -31.47 13.85 -5.33
N ARG A 164 -32.78 13.58 -5.24
CA ARG A 164 -33.37 12.41 -4.54
C ARG A 164 -33.73 11.27 -5.50
N ASN A 165 -33.05 10.12 -5.38
CA ASN A 165 -33.54 8.80 -5.80
C ASN A 165 -33.71 7.92 -4.54
N PRO A 166 -34.61 6.92 -4.51
CA PRO A 166 -34.70 5.99 -3.37
C PRO A 166 -33.42 5.16 -3.26
N ILE A 167 -32.64 5.44 -2.22
CA ILE A 167 -31.24 5.02 -2.03
C ILE A 167 -31.13 3.49 -1.84
N THR A 168 -32.17 2.85 -1.31
CA THR A 168 -32.15 1.43 -0.89
C THR A 168 -31.99 0.41 -2.02
N LEU A 169 -32.18 0.79 -3.29
CA LEU A 169 -32.07 -0.11 -4.44
C LEU A 169 -30.83 0.16 -5.31
N LEU A 170 -29.99 1.12 -4.92
CA LEU A 170 -28.80 1.50 -5.67
C LEU A 170 -27.71 0.40 -5.69
N PRO A 171 -27.47 -0.37 -4.60
CA PRO A 171 -26.60 -1.55 -4.65
C PRO A 171 -27.03 -2.55 -5.74
N LEU A 172 -28.32 -2.90 -5.75
CA LEU A 172 -28.89 -3.85 -6.71
C LEU A 172 -28.86 -3.29 -8.15
N LEU A 173 -29.12 -1.99 -8.32
CA LEU A 173 -29.00 -1.33 -9.61
C LEU A 173 -27.56 -1.40 -10.13
N GLY A 174 -26.55 -1.18 -9.26
CA GLY A 174 -25.14 -1.30 -9.57
C GLY A 174 -24.75 -2.71 -10.01
N ALA A 175 -25.14 -3.72 -9.22
CA ALA A 175 -24.87 -5.13 -9.53
C ALA A 175 -25.48 -5.59 -10.86
N LEU A 176 -26.72 -5.15 -11.16
CA LEU A 176 -27.40 -5.52 -12.41
C LEU A 176 -26.91 -4.73 -13.63
N ALA A 177 -26.52 -3.46 -13.47
CA ALA A 177 -25.97 -2.64 -14.56
C ALA A 177 -24.51 -3.02 -14.89
N GLY A 178 -23.81 -3.58 -13.91
CA GLY A 178 -22.40 -3.95 -13.96
C GLY A 178 -21.54 -2.98 -13.14
N ASN A 179 -20.93 -3.51 -12.09
CA ASN A 179 -19.93 -2.85 -11.24
C ASN A 179 -18.63 -3.69 -11.17
N ASP A 180 -17.69 -3.28 -10.33
CA ASP A 180 -16.37 -3.91 -10.22
C ASP A 180 -16.45 -5.36 -9.69
N PHE A 181 -17.43 -5.66 -8.85
CA PHE A 181 -17.65 -7.00 -8.29
C PHE A 181 -18.40 -7.93 -9.24
N SER A 182 -19.19 -7.38 -10.18
CA SER A 182 -19.96 -8.16 -11.16
C SER A 182 -19.08 -9.00 -12.10
N ASN A 183 -17.78 -8.67 -12.20
CA ASN A 183 -16.83 -9.34 -13.07
C ASN A 183 -15.91 -10.33 -12.32
N GLN A 184 -15.73 -10.17 -11.00
CA GLN A 184 -14.80 -11.00 -10.21
C GLN A 184 -15.34 -12.42 -9.99
N SER A 185 -16.67 -12.56 -9.86
CA SER A 185 -17.34 -13.84 -9.63
C SER A 185 -17.54 -14.68 -10.90
N ALA A 186 -17.10 -14.20 -12.07
CA ALA A 186 -17.28 -14.88 -13.35
C ALA A 186 -16.00 -15.57 -13.80
N GLY A 187 -16.05 -16.89 -13.97
CA GLY A 187 -14.98 -17.64 -14.65
C GLY A 187 -14.66 -17.04 -16.03
N ALA A 188 -13.40 -17.14 -16.44
CA ALA A 188 -12.89 -16.53 -17.67
C ALA A 188 -13.77 -16.86 -18.90
N GLY A 189 -14.67 -15.94 -19.28
CA GLY A 189 -15.50 -16.07 -20.49
C GLY A 189 -17.00 -15.84 -20.33
N LYS A 190 -17.57 -15.74 -19.12
CA LYS A 190 -19.03 -15.51 -18.94
C LYS A 190 -19.34 -14.27 -18.09
N GLN A 191 -19.09 -13.09 -18.62
CA GLN A 191 -19.53 -11.85 -17.98
C GLN A 191 -21.07 -11.80 -17.93
N VAL A 192 -21.64 -11.73 -16.72
CA VAL A 192 -23.09 -11.64 -16.48
C VAL A 192 -23.73 -10.51 -17.30
N GLN A 193 -23.00 -9.41 -17.49
CA GLN A 193 -23.44 -8.25 -18.29
C GLN A 193 -23.78 -8.60 -19.75
N GLN A 194 -23.09 -9.57 -20.35
CA GLN A 194 -23.34 -9.98 -21.75
C GLN A 194 -24.67 -10.74 -21.91
N ILE A 195 -25.27 -11.18 -20.81
CA ILE A 195 -26.54 -11.89 -20.78
C ILE A 195 -27.71 -10.90 -20.71
N PHE A 196 -27.53 -9.77 -20.02
CA PHE A 196 -28.55 -8.73 -19.84
C PHE A 196 -28.56 -7.64 -20.91
N PHE A 197 -27.40 -7.37 -21.53
CA PHE A 197 -27.22 -6.24 -22.44
C PHE A 197 -26.65 -6.65 -23.78
N GLU A 198 -27.11 -5.99 -24.84
CA GLU A 198 -26.46 -6.09 -26.14
C GLU A 198 -25.07 -5.47 -26.04
N GLN A 199 -24.08 -6.05 -26.72
CA GLN A 199 -22.67 -5.62 -26.65
C GLN A 199 -22.46 -4.12 -26.97
N ARG A 200 -23.40 -3.49 -27.69
CA ARG A 200 -23.33 -2.08 -28.10
C ARG A 200 -24.02 -1.10 -27.15
N MET A 201 -24.61 -1.56 -26.04
CA MET A 201 -25.25 -0.65 -25.09
C MET A 201 -24.23 0.13 -24.27
N VAL A 202 -24.33 1.47 -24.32
CA VAL A 202 -23.59 2.41 -23.47
C VAL A 202 -24.05 2.30 -22.01
N SER A 203 -23.17 2.53 -21.03
CA SER A 203 -23.47 2.39 -19.59
C SER A 203 -24.72 3.14 -19.14
N SER A 204 -24.94 4.35 -19.63
CA SER A 204 -26.16 5.13 -19.33
C SER A 204 -27.44 4.45 -19.81
N ALA A 205 -27.41 3.79 -20.98
CA ALA A 205 -28.53 3.03 -21.50
C ALA A 205 -28.78 1.76 -20.68
N ARG A 206 -27.71 1.10 -20.20
CA ARG A 206 -27.80 -0.06 -19.30
C ARG A 206 -28.47 0.32 -17.98
N ILE A 207 -27.98 1.39 -17.33
CA ILE A 207 -28.55 1.92 -16.08
C ILE A 207 -30.03 2.27 -16.26
N ASN A 208 -30.40 2.95 -17.34
CA ASN A 208 -31.79 3.31 -17.61
C ASN A 208 -32.67 2.06 -17.83
N ARG A 209 -32.18 1.05 -18.55
CA ARG A 209 -32.90 -0.21 -18.77
C ARG A 209 -33.16 -0.95 -17.45
N VAL A 210 -32.13 -1.10 -16.61
CA VAL A 210 -32.28 -1.75 -15.29
C VAL A 210 -33.22 -0.95 -14.40
N SER A 211 -33.04 0.37 -14.30
CA SER A 211 -33.88 1.26 -13.49
C SER A 211 -35.35 1.19 -13.90
N THR A 212 -35.63 1.22 -15.20
CA THR A 212 -37.00 1.12 -15.73
C THR A 212 -37.62 -0.25 -15.42
N THR A 213 -36.82 -1.32 -15.50
CA THR A 213 -37.26 -2.69 -15.21
C THR A 213 -37.62 -2.84 -13.72
N LEU A 214 -36.72 -2.41 -12.83
CA LEU A 214 -36.96 -2.41 -11.38
C LEU A 214 -38.20 -1.61 -11.00
N ARG A 215 -38.33 -0.38 -11.52
CA ARG A 215 -39.52 0.47 -11.28
C ARG A 215 -40.80 -0.19 -11.79
N SER A 216 -40.76 -0.84 -12.95
CA SER A 216 -41.91 -1.55 -13.51
C SER A 216 -42.36 -2.66 -12.57
N ILE A 217 -41.45 -3.54 -12.12
CA ILE A 217 -41.75 -4.66 -11.20
C ILE A 217 -42.31 -4.14 -9.88
N LEU A 218 -41.69 -3.13 -9.28
CA LEU A 218 -42.16 -2.54 -8.01
C LEU A 218 -43.53 -1.86 -8.16
N SER A 219 -43.76 -1.14 -9.26
CA SER A 219 -45.05 -0.49 -9.52
C SER A 219 -46.19 -1.51 -9.73
N LEU A 220 -45.88 -2.67 -10.32
CA LEU A 220 -46.82 -3.78 -10.48
C LEU A 220 -47.13 -4.43 -9.12
N ALA A 221 -46.11 -4.63 -8.28
CA ALA A 221 -46.27 -5.16 -6.93
C ALA A 221 -47.11 -4.24 -6.01
N GLN A 222 -46.95 -2.92 -6.13
CA GLN A 222 -47.74 -1.96 -5.35
C GLN A 222 -49.21 -1.87 -5.79
N LYS A 223 -49.50 -2.12 -7.08
CA LYS A 223 -50.86 -2.06 -7.64
C LYS A 223 -51.65 -3.36 -7.46
N SER A 224 -51.02 -4.47 -7.06
CA SER A 224 -51.63 -5.81 -7.01
C SER A 224 -52.46 -6.08 -5.75
N THR A 225 -53.20 -5.10 -5.22
CA THR A 225 -54.04 -5.27 -4.02
C THR A 225 -55.31 -6.11 -4.24
N GLY A 226 -55.47 -6.76 -5.39
CA GLY A 226 -56.60 -7.67 -5.66
C GLY A 226 -56.29 -8.78 -6.67
N LYS A 227 -56.57 -10.03 -6.29
CA LYS A 227 -56.61 -11.31 -7.06
C LYS A 227 -55.45 -11.64 -8.04
N GLN A 228 -54.47 -10.78 -8.25
CA GLN A 228 -53.29 -11.05 -9.07
C GLN A 228 -52.03 -11.18 -8.18
N ALA A 229 -51.99 -12.26 -7.40
CA ALA A 229 -50.86 -12.59 -6.51
C ALA A 229 -49.54 -12.87 -7.26
N LYS A 230 -49.55 -13.04 -8.58
CA LYS A 230 -48.38 -13.40 -9.39
C LYS A 230 -47.26 -12.34 -9.37
N TYR A 231 -47.58 -11.09 -9.04
CA TYR A 231 -46.62 -9.97 -8.99
C TYR A 231 -46.30 -9.50 -7.58
N HIS A 232 -46.79 -10.18 -6.55
CA HIS A 232 -46.41 -9.86 -5.17
C HIS A 232 -44.92 -10.15 -4.98
N VAL A 233 -44.17 -9.18 -4.45
CA VAL A 233 -42.74 -9.33 -4.16
C VAL A 233 -42.65 -9.64 -2.67
N ASP A 234 -42.51 -10.92 -2.35
CA ASP A 234 -42.48 -11.40 -0.97
C ASP A 234 -41.12 -11.16 -0.30
N SER A 235 -40.05 -11.11 -1.08
CA SER A 235 -38.69 -10.95 -0.58
C SER A 235 -37.79 -10.20 -1.58
N VAL A 236 -36.64 -9.72 -1.08
CA VAL A 236 -35.59 -9.13 -1.92
C VAL A 236 -35.10 -10.14 -2.96
N MET A 237 -34.97 -11.42 -2.59
CA MET A 237 -34.59 -12.49 -3.52
C MET A 237 -35.59 -12.67 -4.66
N ASP A 238 -36.89 -12.56 -4.37
CA ASP A 238 -37.93 -12.61 -5.41
C ASP A 238 -37.87 -11.37 -6.32
N LEU A 239 -37.58 -10.18 -5.76
CA LEU A 239 -37.33 -8.99 -6.57
C LEU A 239 -36.13 -9.18 -7.52
N ILE A 240 -35.02 -9.72 -7.02
CA ILE A 240 -33.82 -9.99 -7.81
C ILE A 240 -34.14 -11.02 -8.89
N SER A 241 -34.74 -12.16 -8.53
CA SER A 241 -35.12 -13.22 -9.48
C SER A 241 -36.03 -12.71 -10.59
N LYS A 242 -37.07 -11.93 -10.25
CA LYS A 242 -37.98 -11.32 -11.23
C LYS A 242 -37.27 -10.31 -12.12
N THR A 243 -36.35 -9.53 -11.57
CA THR A 243 -35.59 -8.53 -12.33
C THR A 243 -34.59 -9.18 -13.28
N VAL A 244 -33.85 -10.19 -12.83
CA VAL A 244 -32.95 -11.01 -13.65
C VAL A 244 -33.74 -11.60 -14.82
N LYS A 245 -34.84 -12.31 -14.54
CA LYS A 245 -35.72 -12.91 -15.57
C LYS A 245 -36.26 -11.89 -16.58
N ALA A 246 -36.56 -10.67 -16.13
CA ALA A 246 -37.03 -9.60 -17.01
C ALA A 246 -35.92 -8.95 -17.86
N LEU A 247 -34.66 -9.00 -17.41
CA LEU A 247 -33.52 -8.40 -18.11
C LEU A 247 -32.87 -9.33 -19.14
N LEU A 248 -32.99 -10.65 -18.98
CA LEU A 248 -32.43 -11.66 -19.90
C LEU A 248 -32.85 -11.39 -21.35
N ILE A 249 -31.85 -11.25 -22.25
CA ILE A 249 -32.07 -11.07 -23.69
C ILE A 249 -32.42 -12.39 -24.38
N ARG A 250 -31.83 -13.50 -23.89
CA ARG A 250 -32.10 -14.85 -24.41
C ARG A 250 -33.40 -15.37 -23.80
N SER A 251 -34.20 -16.09 -24.61
CA SER A 251 -35.42 -16.73 -24.13
C SER A 251 -35.12 -17.69 -22.98
N LEU A 252 -35.95 -17.67 -21.94
CA LEU A 252 -35.82 -18.55 -20.76
C LEU A 252 -35.75 -20.03 -21.14
N ASP A 253 -36.34 -20.41 -22.28
CA ASP A 253 -36.32 -21.78 -22.81
C ASP A 253 -34.92 -22.26 -23.25
N SER A 254 -33.95 -21.35 -23.38
CA SER A 254 -32.58 -21.67 -23.80
C SER A 254 -31.58 -21.80 -22.65
N LEU A 255 -31.95 -21.35 -21.44
CA LEU A 255 -31.10 -21.39 -20.25
C LEU A 255 -31.65 -22.44 -19.29
N GLY A 256 -30.78 -23.27 -18.73
CA GLY A 256 -31.19 -24.20 -17.68
C GLY A 256 -31.68 -23.43 -16.45
N SER A 257 -32.65 -23.98 -15.70
CA SER A 257 -33.11 -23.36 -14.45
C SER A 257 -31.96 -23.10 -13.47
N GLY A 258 -30.99 -24.02 -13.40
CA GLY A 258 -29.78 -23.87 -12.58
C GLY A 258 -28.86 -22.73 -13.02
N GLU A 259 -28.79 -22.42 -14.33
CA GLU A 259 -27.97 -21.28 -14.80
C GLU A 259 -28.61 -19.94 -14.41
N VAL A 260 -29.95 -19.86 -14.40
CA VAL A 260 -30.66 -18.65 -13.95
C VAL A 260 -30.49 -18.46 -12.44
N GLU A 261 -30.54 -19.54 -11.66
CA GLU A 261 -30.28 -19.51 -10.22
C GLU A 261 -28.84 -19.06 -9.92
N GLU A 262 -27.85 -19.59 -10.64
CA GLU A 262 -26.45 -19.18 -10.51
C GLU A 262 -26.26 -17.68 -10.85
N ILE A 263 -26.95 -17.17 -11.88
CA ILE A 263 -26.92 -15.73 -12.19
C ILE A 263 -27.55 -14.90 -11.06
N VAL A 264 -28.66 -15.37 -10.49
CA VAL A 264 -29.32 -14.69 -9.35
C VAL A 264 -28.37 -14.65 -8.16
N GLU A 265 -27.73 -15.77 -7.82
CA GLU A 265 -26.76 -15.86 -6.72
C GLU A 265 -25.58 -14.90 -6.92
N ARG A 266 -24.97 -14.87 -8.12
CA ARG A 266 -23.90 -13.90 -8.42
C ARG A 266 -24.33 -12.44 -8.28
N VAL A 267 -25.56 -12.11 -8.69
CA VAL A 267 -26.11 -10.75 -8.53
C VAL A 267 -26.33 -10.43 -7.06
N VAL A 268 -26.77 -11.41 -6.25
CA VAL A 268 -26.92 -11.28 -4.80
C VAL A 268 -25.56 -11.02 -4.16
N ASP A 269 -24.55 -11.83 -4.45
CA ASP A 269 -23.20 -11.66 -3.91
C ASP A 269 -22.62 -10.29 -4.28
N SER A 270 -22.75 -9.88 -5.55
CA SER A 270 -22.31 -8.56 -6.03
C SER A 270 -23.07 -7.40 -5.37
N THR A 271 -24.32 -7.63 -4.96
CA THR A 271 -25.14 -6.63 -4.26
C THR A 271 -24.72 -6.54 -2.79
N LEU A 272 -24.41 -7.67 -2.15
CA LEU A 272 -23.99 -7.76 -0.76
C LEU A 272 -22.65 -7.07 -0.50
N GLN A 273 -21.75 -7.02 -1.49
CA GLN A 273 -20.49 -6.27 -1.37
C GLN A 273 -20.70 -4.77 -1.09
N TYR A 274 -21.83 -4.19 -1.49
CA TYR A 274 -22.17 -2.78 -1.21
C TYR A 274 -23.17 -2.61 -0.05
N ALA A 275 -23.58 -3.71 0.59
CA ALA A 275 -24.50 -3.68 1.71
C ALA A 275 -23.72 -3.49 3.01
N ILE A 276 -23.84 -2.31 3.61
CA ILE A 276 -23.26 -2.03 4.92
C ILE A 276 -24.19 -2.61 5.99
N PRO A 277 -23.69 -3.47 6.91
CA PRO A 277 -24.49 -3.98 8.01
C PRO A 277 -25.16 -2.86 8.80
N LYS A 278 -26.42 -3.06 9.18
CA LYS A 278 -27.11 -2.08 10.02
C LYS A 278 -26.53 -2.10 11.41
N TYR A 279 -26.14 -0.93 11.91
CA TYR A 279 -25.80 -0.76 13.31
C TYR A 279 -27.09 -0.69 14.13
N GLU A 280 -27.37 -1.73 14.90
CA GLU A 280 -28.44 -1.74 15.90
C GLU A 280 -27.80 -1.47 17.28
N PRO A 281 -28.03 -0.29 17.90
CA PRO A 281 -27.51 -0.03 19.23
C PRO A 281 -28.13 -1.03 20.21
N THR A 282 -27.28 -1.83 20.85
CA THR A 282 -27.68 -2.90 21.77
C THR A 282 -28.33 -2.39 23.05
N SER A 283 -28.09 -1.12 23.41
CA SER A 283 -28.66 -0.49 24.60
C SER A 283 -28.85 1.03 24.42
N GLU A 284 -29.81 1.64 25.13
CA GLU A 284 -29.98 3.11 25.15
C GLU A 284 -28.76 3.83 25.76
N SER A 285 -27.89 3.11 26.49
CA SER A 285 -26.60 3.61 26.98
C SER A 285 -25.51 3.70 25.91
N ASP A 286 -25.68 3.07 24.74
CA ASP A 286 -24.75 3.13 23.60
C ASP A 286 -24.89 4.43 22.78
N SER A 287 -25.32 5.52 23.43
CA SER A 287 -25.41 6.86 22.81
C SER A 287 -24.06 7.47 22.41
N ASN A 288 -22.95 6.81 22.76
CA ASN A 288 -21.63 7.20 22.29
C ASN A 288 -21.50 6.89 20.80
N LEU A 289 -21.06 7.88 20.02
CA LEU A 289 -20.77 7.73 18.59
C LEU A 289 -19.80 6.57 18.31
N TRP A 290 -18.94 6.28 19.28
CA TRP A 290 -17.92 5.23 19.25
C TRP A 290 -18.32 4.09 20.19
N PRO A 291 -18.54 2.85 19.68
CA PRO A 291 -18.95 1.72 20.49
C PRO A 291 -17.82 1.23 21.41
N SER A 292 -16.57 1.42 21.00
CA SER A 292 -15.40 1.04 21.79
C SER A 292 -14.24 2.01 21.55
N PRO A 293 -13.25 2.07 22.47
CA PRO A 293 -12.01 2.80 22.22
C PRO A 293 -11.10 2.08 21.20
N LEU A 294 -11.43 0.86 20.76
CA LEU A 294 -10.63 0.02 19.87
C LEU A 294 -11.01 0.23 18.40
N CYS A 295 -12.31 0.37 18.13
CA CYS A 295 -12.85 0.61 16.82
C CYS A 295 -13.96 1.64 16.87
N ALA A 296 -13.87 2.61 15.96
CA ALA A 296 -14.85 3.66 15.74
C ALA A 296 -16.21 3.11 15.28
N LEU A 297 -16.21 2.00 14.53
CA LEU A 297 -17.44 1.45 13.94
C LEU A 297 -17.87 0.17 14.65
N HIS A 298 -16.97 -0.75 14.92
CA HIS A 298 -17.34 -2.09 15.35
C HIS A 298 -17.22 -2.27 16.87
N GLN A 299 -18.12 -3.08 17.44
CA GLN A 299 -17.85 -3.71 18.73
C GLN A 299 -16.59 -4.59 18.61
N PRO A 300 -15.83 -4.83 19.69
CA PRO A 300 -14.58 -5.59 19.63
C PRO A 300 -14.72 -6.93 18.90
N ASP A 301 -15.81 -7.67 19.18
CA ASP A 301 -16.07 -9.00 18.59
C ASP A 301 -16.38 -8.98 17.09
N LEU A 302 -16.79 -7.82 16.56
CA LEU A 302 -17.13 -7.62 15.15
C LEU A 302 -16.02 -6.89 14.38
N CYS A 303 -14.96 -6.45 15.07
CA CYS A 303 -13.88 -5.69 14.46
C CYS A 303 -12.94 -6.62 13.67
N PRO A 304 -12.82 -6.48 12.34
CA PRO A 304 -11.97 -7.37 11.53
C PRO A 304 -10.48 -7.25 11.87
N MET A 305 -10.08 -6.11 12.45
CA MET A 305 -8.71 -5.87 12.87
C MET A 305 -8.33 -6.60 14.16
N LEU A 306 -9.29 -6.83 15.06
CA LEU A 306 -8.98 -7.38 16.37
C LEU A 306 -8.34 -8.78 16.30
N PRO A 307 -8.83 -9.72 15.45
CA PRO A 307 -8.15 -11.00 15.22
C PRO A 307 -6.71 -10.86 14.73
N LEU A 308 -6.40 -9.86 13.89
CA LEU A 308 -5.06 -9.65 13.34
C LEU A 308 -4.03 -9.31 14.41
N PHE A 309 -4.43 -8.58 15.46
CA PHE A 309 -3.56 -8.22 16.58
C PHE A 309 -3.68 -9.17 17.78
N SER A 310 -4.52 -10.21 17.71
CA SER A 310 -4.82 -11.09 18.86
C SER A 310 -4.34 -12.52 18.68
N ARG A 311 -3.53 -12.87 17.66
CA ARG A 311 -3.16 -14.28 17.41
C ARG A 311 -2.39 -14.91 18.56
N ASN A 312 -1.41 -14.20 19.12
CA ASN A 312 -0.69 -14.71 20.30
C ASN A 312 -1.58 -14.80 21.54
N ILE A 313 -2.55 -13.91 21.68
CA ILE A 313 -3.52 -13.97 22.77
C ILE A 313 -4.42 -15.21 22.62
N ALA A 314 -4.91 -15.45 21.40
CA ALA A 314 -5.72 -16.62 21.06
C ALA A 314 -4.94 -17.94 21.16
N ALA A 315 -3.66 -17.95 20.78
CA ALA A 315 -2.79 -19.13 20.89
C ALA A 315 -2.42 -19.48 22.34
N ASN A 316 -2.35 -18.46 23.20
CA ASN A 316 -2.05 -18.63 24.63
C ASN A 316 -3.32 -18.85 25.47
N GLU A 317 -4.46 -19.18 24.84
CA GLU A 317 -5.73 -19.36 25.55
C GLU A 317 -5.66 -20.46 26.62
N TRP A 318 -5.84 -19.98 27.85
CA TRP A 318 -6.30 -20.67 29.05
C TRP A 318 -5.76 -22.10 29.20
N THR A 319 -4.52 -22.23 29.69
CA THR A 319 -4.18 -23.41 30.49
C THR A 319 -5.14 -23.46 31.68
N GLN A 320 -6.26 -24.17 31.52
CA GLN A 320 -7.27 -24.44 32.54
C GLN A 320 -6.64 -25.34 33.60
N ASP A 321 -5.82 -24.74 34.46
CA ASP A 321 -5.30 -25.39 35.65
C ASP A 321 -6.31 -25.12 36.80
N GLY A 322 -7.52 -25.67 36.68
CA GLY A 322 -8.53 -25.56 37.74
C GLY A 322 -9.98 -25.80 37.29
N THR A 323 -10.64 -26.77 37.91
CA THR A 323 -11.97 -27.31 37.63
C THR A 323 -13.17 -26.39 37.97
N GLN A 324 -13.01 -25.07 37.98
CA GLN A 324 -14.11 -24.14 38.28
C GLN A 324 -14.12 -22.95 37.30
N GLU A 325 -15.13 -22.91 36.42
CA GLU A 325 -15.34 -21.89 35.37
C GLU A 325 -15.62 -20.48 35.92
N GLU A 326 -15.90 -20.31 37.22
CA GLU A 326 -16.44 -19.05 37.76
C GLU A 326 -15.39 -18.04 38.27
N ASP A 327 -14.10 -18.40 38.41
CA ASP A 327 -13.03 -17.51 38.92
C ASP A 327 -11.80 -17.44 37.99
N LEU A 328 -12.05 -17.32 36.68
CA LEU A 328 -11.02 -17.19 35.65
C LEU A 328 -10.35 -15.80 35.68
N VAL A 329 -9.37 -15.62 36.57
CA VAL A 329 -8.51 -14.42 36.59
C VAL A 329 -7.51 -14.50 35.43
N PRO A 330 -7.44 -13.50 34.53
CA PRO A 330 -6.48 -13.49 33.44
C PRO A 330 -5.05 -13.61 33.96
N SER A 331 -4.23 -14.43 33.29
CA SER A 331 -2.82 -14.58 33.67
C SER A 331 -2.09 -13.23 33.55
N ALA A 332 -1.07 -13.01 34.37
CA ALA A 332 -0.26 -11.78 34.29
C ALA A 332 0.44 -11.60 32.93
N GLU A 333 0.60 -12.68 32.17
CA GLU A 333 1.10 -12.67 30.80
C GLU A 333 0.04 -12.21 29.81
N PHE A 334 -1.19 -12.73 29.93
CA PHE A 334 -2.34 -12.29 29.14
C PHE A 334 -2.55 -10.78 29.25
N VAL A 335 -2.54 -10.23 30.47
CA VAL A 335 -2.71 -8.78 30.69
C VAL A 335 -1.62 -7.95 29.97
N LYS A 336 -0.39 -8.46 29.88
CA LYS A 336 0.70 -7.77 29.18
C LYS A 336 0.52 -7.85 27.66
N LEU A 337 0.16 -9.01 27.13
CA LEU A 337 -0.10 -9.18 25.69
C LEU A 337 -1.29 -8.34 25.25
N ASP A 338 -2.34 -8.26 26.06
CA ASP A 338 -3.50 -7.39 25.82
C ASP A 338 -3.11 -5.91 25.75
N ALA A 339 -2.24 -5.46 26.68
CA ALA A 339 -1.70 -4.09 26.65
C ALA A 339 -0.87 -3.82 25.38
N VAL A 340 -0.05 -4.77 24.93
CA VAL A 340 0.70 -4.67 23.68
C VAL A 340 -0.23 -4.57 22.48
N ARG A 341 -1.22 -5.46 22.37
CA ARG A 341 -2.26 -5.44 21.33
C ARG A 341 -2.93 -4.08 21.26
N ASN A 342 -3.42 -3.58 22.40
CA ASN A 342 -4.16 -2.32 22.44
C ASN A 342 -3.28 -1.14 22.00
N THR A 343 -1.99 -1.15 22.38
CA THR A 343 -1.04 -0.09 21.98
C THR A 343 -0.76 -0.11 20.47
N LEU A 344 -0.51 -1.29 19.89
CA LEU A 344 -0.28 -1.42 18.44
C LEU A 344 -1.53 -1.03 17.62
N MET A 345 -2.71 -1.45 18.07
CA MET A 345 -3.95 -1.08 17.42
C MET A 345 -4.21 0.43 17.51
N GLN A 346 -3.94 1.07 18.64
CA GLN A 346 -4.02 2.53 18.77
C GLN A 346 -3.01 3.23 17.84
N ALA A 347 -1.79 2.72 17.73
CA ALA A 347 -0.80 3.26 16.80
C ALA A 347 -1.28 3.15 15.34
N TYR A 348 -1.90 2.03 14.94
CA TYR A 348 -2.54 1.91 13.63
C TYR A 348 -3.63 2.97 13.43
N ARG A 349 -4.54 3.12 14.40
CA ARG A 349 -5.65 4.08 14.36
C ARG A 349 -5.20 5.54 14.36
N ALA A 350 -4.01 5.82 14.90
CA ALA A 350 -3.38 7.13 14.87
C ALA A 350 -2.60 7.39 13.58
N GLY A 351 -2.57 6.45 12.63
CA GLY A 351 -1.80 6.56 11.39
C GLY A 351 -0.30 6.40 11.57
N GLN A 352 0.14 5.83 12.70
CA GLN A 352 1.55 5.66 13.04
C GLN A 352 2.11 4.31 12.57
N LEU A 353 1.29 3.42 12.01
CA LEU A 353 1.72 2.17 11.40
C LEU A 353 1.46 2.19 9.90
N SER A 354 2.48 1.83 9.11
CA SER A 354 2.38 1.67 7.67
C SER A 354 1.41 0.54 7.28
N PRO A 355 0.64 0.68 6.19
CA PRO A 355 -0.20 -0.40 5.65
C PRO A 355 0.58 -1.68 5.34
N ASN A 356 1.90 -1.58 5.04
CA ASN A 356 2.75 -2.75 4.81
C ASN A 356 2.88 -3.64 6.05
N ILE A 357 2.83 -3.05 7.25
CA ILE A 357 2.83 -3.79 8.51
C ILE A 357 1.53 -4.61 8.62
N LEU A 358 0.40 -4.05 8.21
CA LEU A 358 -0.86 -4.78 8.17
C LEU A 358 -0.89 -5.89 7.14
N ASN A 359 -0.26 -5.72 5.97
CA ASN A 359 -0.18 -6.80 4.99
C ASN A 359 0.55 -8.03 5.58
N CYS A 360 1.61 -7.78 6.36
CA CYS A 360 2.34 -8.81 7.08
C CYS A 360 1.46 -9.49 8.14
N LEU A 361 0.74 -8.69 8.95
CA LEU A 361 -0.20 -9.22 9.94
C LEU A 361 -1.40 -9.92 9.31
N ASN A 362 -1.91 -9.50 8.15
CA ASN A 362 -3.10 -10.09 7.56
C ASN A 362 -2.78 -11.41 6.84
N SER A 363 -1.80 -11.37 5.94
CA SER A 363 -1.54 -12.43 4.97
C SER A 363 -0.18 -13.11 5.13
N GLY A 364 0.67 -12.64 6.04
CA GLY A 364 2.05 -13.12 6.12
C GLY A 364 2.85 -12.75 4.88
N SER A 365 2.42 -11.70 4.15
CA SER A 365 3.11 -11.23 2.95
C SER A 365 3.71 -9.85 3.13
N LEU A 366 4.82 -9.63 2.42
CA LEU A 366 5.48 -8.33 2.35
C LEU A 366 5.65 -7.90 0.91
N TRP A 367 5.31 -6.64 0.67
CA TRP A 367 5.41 -6.00 -0.64
C TRP A 367 6.33 -4.78 -0.52
N PRO A 368 7.66 -4.98 -0.49
CA PRO A 368 8.61 -3.88 -0.62
C PRO A 368 8.26 -3.03 -1.84
N ARG A 369 8.50 -1.72 -1.78
CA ARG A 369 8.14 -0.83 -2.89
C ARG A 369 8.97 -1.18 -4.13
N LEU A 370 8.32 -1.78 -5.14
CA LEU A 370 8.96 -2.28 -6.37
C LEU A 370 9.20 -1.19 -7.43
N PHE A 371 9.02 0.07 -7.05
CA PHE A 371 8.95 1.18 -8.00
C PHE A 371 10.31 1.85 -8.17
N LEU A 372 10.60 2.27 -9.40
CA LEU A 372 11.78 3.07 -9.76
C LEU A 372 13.13 2.34 -9.59
N GLU A 373 13.17 1.02 -9.69
CA GLU A 373 14.43 0.25 -9.72
C GLU A 373 14.77 -0.22 -11.15
N ASN A 374 16.06 -0.22 -11.49
CA ASN A 374 16.51 -0.74 -12.78
C ASN A 374 16.18 -2.24 -12.88
N PRO A 375 15.34 -2.70 -13.85
CA PRO A 375 15.01 -4.13 -14.00
C PRO A 375 16.21 -5.04 -14.13
N ASP A 376 17.29 -4.52 -14.72
CA ASP A 376 18.50 -5.28 -15.00
C ASP A 376 19.42 -5.35 -13.78
N ALA A 377 19.17 -4.53 -12.76
CA ALA A 377 19.90 -4.56 -11.50
C ALA A 377 19.22 -5.50 -10.50
N GLU A 378 19.99 -5.94 -9.51
CA GLU A 378 19.43 -6.62 -8.35
C GLU A 378 18.45 -5.70 -7.61
N THR A 379 17.30 -6.24 -7.20
CA THR A 379 16.27 -5.46 -6.52
C THR A 379 16.80 -4.82 -5.24
N THR A 380 16.41 -3.56 -5.01
CA THR A 380 16.79 -2.86 -3.78
C THR A 380 16.11 -3.43 -2.55
N ALA A 381 15.02 -4.19 -2.71
CA ALA A 381 14.33 -4.81 -1.60
C ALA A 381 15.22 -5.78 -0.79
N LYS A 382 16.15 -6.50 -1.44
CA LYS A 382 17.05 -7.44 -0.75
C LYS A 382 17.98 -6.77 0.25
N MET A 383 18.36 -5.52 -0.01
CA MET A 383 19.25 -4.75 0.86
C MET A 383 18.69 -4.49 2.26
N THR A 384 17.38 -4.37 2.39
CA THR A 384 16.74 -4.08 3.68
C THR A 384 16.03 -5.29 4.27
N ARG A 385 16.18 -6.49 3.68
CA ARG A 385 15.62 -7.74 4.23
C ARG A 385 16.00 -7.97 5.70
N PRO A 386 17.26 -7.76 6.15
CA PRO A 386 17.59 -7.94 7.56
C PRO A 386 16.78 -7.02 8.49
N ILE A 387 16.51 -5.78 8.08
CA ILE A 387 15.65 -4.84 8.83
C ILE A 387 14.21 -5.37 8.89
N ARG A 388 13.72 -5.93 7.78
CA ARG A 388 12.36 -6.49 7.73
C ARG A 388 12.21 -7.74 8.60
N MET A 389 13.22 -8.59 8.63
CA MET A 389 13.25 -9.75 9.54
C MET A 389 13.14 -9.31 11.00
N TRP A 390 13.80 -8.21 11.39
CA TRP A 390 13.66 -7.64 12.73
C TRP A 390 12.23 -7.20 13.03
N TYR A 391 11.60 -6.40 12.18
CA TYR A 391 10.24 -5.95 12.50
C TYR A 391 9.24 -7.12 12.43
N CYS A 392 9.40 -8.10 11.53
CA CYS A 392 8.57 -9.29 11.49
C CYS A 392 8.71 -10.11 12.77
N ALA A 393 9.93 -10.31 13.28
CA ALA A 393 10.15 -11.01 14.54
C ALA A 393 9.53 -10.26 15.74
N ILE A 394 9.56 -8.93 15.73
CA ILE A 394 8.91 -8.12 16.77
C ILE A 394 7.39 -8.23 16.68
N LEU A 395 6.81 -8.22 15.48
CA LEU A 395 5.36 -8.41 15.28
C LEU A 395 4.92 -9.82 15.69
N ASP A 396 5.71 -10.83 15.34
CA ASP A 396 5.44 -12.22 15.70
C ASP A 396 5.47 -12.43 17.21
N ASP A 397 6.45 -11.87 17.92
CA ASP A 397 6.50 -11.90 19.40
C ASP A 397 5.33 -11.11 20.03
N ALA A 398 4.98 -9.96 19.45
CA ALA A 398 3.98 -9.06 20.01
C ALA A 398 2.54 -9.56 19.84
N VAL A 399 2.16 -9.96 18.62
CA VAL A 399 0.77 -10.25 18.25
C VAL A 399 0.59 -11.53 17.44
N GLY A 400 1.67 -12.10 16.90
CA GLY A 400 1.68 -13.34 16.14
C GLY A 400 1.44 -13.15 14.65
N LEU A 401 2.31 -13.73 13.82
CA LEU A 401 2.14 -13.74 12.37
C LEU A 401 1.21 -14.89 11.92
N PRO A 402 0.58 -14.77 10.74
CA PRO A 402 -0.19 -15.86 10.14
C PRO A 402 0.66 -17.10 9.95
N GLU A 403 0.08 -18.27 10.23
CA GLU A 403 0.71 -19.55 9.91
C GLU A 403 0.50 -19.84 8.43
N ILE A 404 1.60 -19.83 7.68
CA ILE A 404 1.59 -20.29 6.29
C ILE A 404 1.58 -21.81 6.36
N VAL A 405 0.39 -22.39 6.22
CA VAL A 405 0.25 -23.82 5.98
C VAL A 405 0.81 -24.02 4.58
N ASP A 406 2.00 -24.61 4.48
CA ASP A 406 2.44 -25.18 3.23
C ASP A 406 1.36 -26.21 2.88
N GLU A 407 0.47 -25.87 1.95
CA GLU A 407 -0.35 -26.88 1.29
C GLU A 407 0.69 -27.87 0.79
N VAL A 408 0.72 -29.04 1.45
CA VAL A 408 1.58 -30.13 1.06
C VAL A 408 1.08 -30.46 -0.33
N MET A 409 1.68 -29.84 -1.35
CA MET A 409 1.62 -30.32 -2.70
C MET A 409 2.13 -31.74 -2.51
N GLU A 410 1.21 -32.69 -2.52
CA GLU A 410 1.48 -34.10 -2.70
C GLU A 410 2.16 -34.19 -4.06
N GLU A 411 3.44 -33.83 -4.10
CA GLU A 411 4.36 -34.24 -5.14
C GLU A 411 4.25 -35.75 -5.12
N SER A 412 3.50 -36.24 -6.09
CA SER A 412 3.37 -37.64 -6.40
C SER A 412 4.74 -38.09 -6.85
N GLU A 413 5.58 -38.45 -5.88
CA GLU A 413 6.75 -39.29 -6.05
C GLU A 413 6.27 -40.67 -6.52
N GLN A 414 5.88 -40.77 -7.79
CA GLN A 414 5.98 -42.02 -8.52
C GLN A 414 7.27 -42.02 -9.32
N VAL A 415 8.26 -42.62 -8.67
CA VAL A 415 9.53 -43.09 -9.20
C VAL A 415 9.31 -44.16 -10.28
N SER A 416 9.93 -44.00 -11.45
CA SER A 416 10.71 -45.03 -12.18
C SER A 416 11.26 -44.38 -13.45
N ASP A 417 12.54 -44.05 -13.53
CA ASP A 417 13.73 -44.90 -13.72
C ASP A 417 13.82 -45.49 -15.13
N ASP A 418 15.00 -45.33 -15.74
CA ASP A 418 15.44 -45.67 -17.11
C ASP A 418 15.03 -44.75 -18.28
N LEU A 419 15.96 -43.88 -18.72
CA LEU A 419 16.48 -43.97 -20.10
C LEU A 419 17.75 -43.14 -20.35
N GLU A 420 18.71 -43.86 -20.92
CA GLU A 420 20.06 -43.46 -21.30
C GLU A 420 20.13 -42.42 -22.43
N VAL A 421 21.28 -41.74 -22.43
CA VAL A 421 21.86 -40.95 -23.50
C VAL A 421 21.91 -41.73 -24.83
N VAL A 422 21.17 -41.33 -25.87
CA VAL A 422 21.57 -41.56 -27.28
C VAL A 422 21.24 -40.36 -28.16
N SER A 423 22.24 -40.02 -28.97
CA SER A 423 22.30 -39.01 -30.02
C SER A 423 21.26 -39.17 -31.13
N GLY A 424 21.00 -38.07 -31.84
CA GLY A 424 19.92 -37.96 -32.82
C GLY A 424 20.01 -38.83 -34.08
N LYS A 425 18.87 -38.91 -34.76
CA LYS A 425 18.70 -38.79 -36.22
C LYS A 425 17.20 -38.83 -36.55
N ASP A 426 16.84 -37.94 -37.47
CA ASP A 426 15.88 -38.03 -38.56
C ASP A 426 14.74 -39.07 -38.52
N ASP A 427 13.59 -38.51 -38.92
CA ASP A 427 12.57 -39.06 -39.81
C ASP A 427 11.47 -40.00 -39.29
N GLU A 428 10.29 -39.64 -39.81
CA GLU A 428 9.13 -40.44 -40.15
C GLU A 428 7.99 -40.62 -39.13
N ALA A 429 6.82 -40.30 -39.67
CA ALA A 429 5.50 -40.35 -39.08
C ALA A 429 5.04 -41.80 -38.97
N GLU A 430 4.42 -42.15 -37.85
CA GLU A 430 3.44 -43.24 -37.79
C GLU A 430 2.40 -42.91 -36.71
N GLU A 431 1.13 -43.08 -37.10
CA GLU A 431 -0.06 -42.86 -36.29
C GLU A 431 -0.18 -43.95 -35.23
N GLU A 432 0.00 -43.62 -33.95
CA GLU A 432 -0.20 -44.55 -32.84
C GLU A 432 -1.67 -44.52 -32.38
N LEU A 433 -2.37 -45.61 -32.72
CA LEU A 433 -3.74 -45.91 -32.35
C LEU A 433 -3.85 -46.15 -30.84
N VAL A 434 -4.69 -45.37 -30.17
CA VAL A 434 -5.06 -45.55 -28.76
C VAL A 434 -5.92 -46.80 -28.63
N ASP A 435 -5.38 -47.84 -27.99
CA ASP A 435 -6.11 -49.06 -27.65
C ASP A 435 -6.90 -48.85 -26.35
N VAL A 436 -8.22 -48.91 -26.46
CA VAL A 436 -9.16 -48.78 -25.33
C VAL A 436 -9.21 -50.13 -24.62
N VAL A 437 -8.38 -50.30 -23.60
CA VAL A 437 -8.48 -51.45 -22.70
C VAL A 437 -9.45 -51.11 -21.58
N GLU A 438 -10.67 -51.64 -21.69
CA GLU A 438 -11.62 -51.72 -20.57
C GLU A 438 -11.12 -52.76 -19.55
N SER A 439 -10.34 -52.31 -18.58
CA SER A 439 -9.97 -53.13 -17.42
C SER A 439 -11.02 -52.97 -16.33
N GLY A 440 -12.03 -53.85 -16.38
CA GLY A 440 -12.82 -54.18 -15.20
C GLY A 440 -11.97 -54.99 -14.23
N SER A 441 -11.65 -54.41 -13.08
CA SER A 441 -11.18 -55.14 -11.90
C SER A 441 -11.79 -54.52 -10.65
N GLU A 442 -12.73 -55.24 -10.05
CA GLU A 442 -13.20 -55.03 -8.68
C GLU A 442 -12.03 -55.38 -7.75
N ASP A 443 -11.31 -54.35 -7.28
CA ASP A 443 -10.35 -54.51 -6.19
C ASP A 443 -10.70 -53.50 -5.09
N GLU A 444 -11.00 -54.03 -3.91
CA GLU A 444 -11.46 -53.29 -2.74
C GLU A 444 -10.33 -52.37 -2.23
N GLY A 445 -10.34 -51.13 -2.70
CA GLY A 445 -9.46 -50.07 -2.18
C GLY A 445 -9.76 -49.73 -0.71
N PRO A 446 -8.76 -49.26 0.04
CA PRO A 446 -8.94 -48.85 1.43
C PRO A 446 -9.99 -47.73 1.53
N ASP A 447 -10.97 -47.90 2.44
CA ASP A 447 -12.08 -46.97 2.67
C ASP A 447 -11.57 -45.56 2.99
N MET A 448 -11.44 -44.72 1.97
CA MET A 448 -10.98 -43.32 2.04
C MET A 448 -11.90 -42.43 2.91
N LEU A 449 -13.04 -42.95 3.37
CA LEU A 449 -13.98 -42.28 4.27
C LEU A 449 -13.87 -42.76 5.73
N ALA A 450 -12.97 -43.68 6.05
CA ALA A 450 -12.75 -44.17 7.41
C ALA A 450 -12.41 -43.04 8.43
N PRO A 451 -11.62 -42.01 8.10
CA PRO A 451 -11.37 -40.89 9.02
C PRO A 451 -12.64 -40.06 9.29
N LEU A 452 -13.47 -39.85 8.27
CA LEU A 452 -14.74 -39.13 8.35
C LEU A 452 -15.81 -39.89 9.14
N LYS A 453 -15.86 -41.23 9.02
CA LYS A 453 -16.73 -42.08 9.85
C LYS A 453 -16.33 -42.04 11.33
N GLY A 454 -15.04 -41.90 11.63
CA GLY A 454 -14.53 -41.71 12.99
C GLY A 454 -14.93 -40.36 13.60
N ALA A 455 -14.88 -39.28 12.82
CA ALA A 455 -15.29 -37.94 13.24
C ALA A 455 -16.81 -37.81 13.43
N LEU A 456 -17.61 -38.41 12.54
CA LEU A 456 -19.08 -38.39 12.64
C LEU A 456 -19.61 -39.17 13.86
N ARG A 457 -18.95 -40.26 14.26
CA ARG A 457 -19.29 -41.01 15.48
C ARG A 457 -19.01 -40.22 16.76
N ARG A 458 -18.01 -39.33 16.77
CA ARG A 458 -17.72 -38.44 17.91
C ARG A 458 -18.76 -37.33 18.08
N LEU A 459 -19.42 -36.93 16.99
CA LEU A 459 -20.47 -35.90 17.00
C LEU A 459 -21.86 -36.43 17.42
N HIS A 460 -22.08 -37.75 17.38
CA HIS A 460 -23.43 -38.33 17.61
C HIS A 460 -23.62 -38.99 18.98
N ASP A 461 -22.60 -39.07 19.84
CA ASP A 461 -22.73 -39.72 21.15
C ASP A 461 -22.20 -38.83 22.30
N PRO A 462 -23.02 -37.89 22.82
CA PRO A 462 -22.60 -36.97 23.89
C PRO A 462 -22.42 -37.63 25.27
N ASN A 463 -22.54 -38.97 25.39
CA ASN A 463 -22.49 -39.69 26.66
C ASN A 463 -21.36 -40.74 26.79
N SER A 464 -20.43 -40.85 25.82
CA SER A 464 -19.26 -41.72 25.99
C SER A 464 -18.14 -40.98 26.76
N GLY A 465 -18.14 -41.11 28.09
CA GLY A 465 -17.03 -40.65 28.92
C GLY A 465 -15.70 -41.37 28.60
N PRO A 466 -14.54 -40.72 28.81
CA PRO A 466 -13.25 -41.26 28.41
C PRO A 466 -12.83 -42.41 29.36
N THR A 467 -12.85 -43.63 28.85
CA THR A 467 -12.25 -44.78 29.55
C THR A 467 -10.77 -44.91 29.21
N GLY A 468 -9.92 -44.44 30.13
CA GLY A 468 -8.56 -44.93 30.36
C GLY A 468 -7.43 -44.25 29.59
N PRO A 469 -6.31 -43.87 30.27
CA PRO A 469 -5.13 -43.32 29.62
C PRO A 469 -4.24 -44.45 29.08
N PRO A 470 -3.70 -44.36 27.85
CA PRO A 470 -2.48 -45.07 27.54
C PRO A 470 -1.30 -44.35 28.22
N SER A 471 -0.77 -44.96 29.28
CA SER A 471 0.58 -44.67 29.75
C SER A 471 1.59 -45.05 28.66
N ALA A 472 2.28 -44.06 28.09
CA ALA A 472 3.67 -44.15 27.67
C ALA A 472 4.21 -42.75 27.39
N ASP A 473 5.30 -42.42 28.08
CA ASP A 473 6.18 -41.27 27.85
C ASP A 473 6.59 -41.14 26.37
N ALA A 474 5.85 -40.35 25.63
CA ALA A 474 6.33 -39.70 24.41
C ALA A 474 6.18 -38.20 24.63
N THR A 475 7.20 -37.59 25.20
CA THR A 475 7.44 -36.15 25.05
C THR A 475 7.69 -35.91 23.56
N LEU A 476 6.60 -35.75 22.80
CA LEU A 476 6.67 -35.20 21.46
C LEU A 476 7.40 -33.86 21.60
N PRO A 477 8.53 -33.64 20.93
CA PRO A 477 9.21 -32.36 21.00
C PRO A 477 8.18 -31.32 20.55
N VAL A 478 7.93 -30.33 21.40
CA VAL A 478 7.17 -29.14 21.03
C VAL A 478 7.93 -28.55 19.85
N SER A 479 7.42 -28.77 18.64
CA SER A 479 8.00 -28.24 17.43
C SER A 479 7.97 -26.73 17.58
N VAL A 480 9.16 -26.11 17.68
CA VAL A 480 9.28 -24.65 17.72
C VAL A 480 8.66 -24.15 16.42
N LYS A 481 7.50 -23.50 16.53
CA LYS A 481 6.78 -22.95 15.38
C LYS A 481 7.70 -21.94 14.70
N GLN A 482 8.15 -22.26 13.49
CA GLN A 482 8.99 -21.36 12.70
C GLN A 482 8.09 -20.46 11.87
N SER A 483 8.07 -19.18 12.22
CA SER A 483 7.29 -18.18 11.50
C SER A 483 7.92 -17.90 10.13
N ARG A 484 7.08 -17.76 9.11
CA ARG A 484 7.48 -17.55 7.72
C ARG A 484 6.70 -16.39 7.13
N VAL A 485 7.35 -15.63 6.25
CA VAL A 485 6.73 -14.50 5.55
C VAL A 485 7.09 -14.57 4.07
N THR A 486 6.13 -14.37 3.19
CA THR A 486 6.36 -14.37 1.74
C THR A 486 6.67 -12.95 1.27
N GLU A 487 7.90 -12.71 0.83
CA GLU A 487 8.31 -11.44 0.23
C GLU A 487 8.07 -11.45 -1.28
N TYR A 488 7.28 -10.50 -1.77
CA TYR A 488 7.06 -10.28 -3.20
C TYR A 488 7.99 -9.17 -3.70
N TYR A 489 8.92 -9.51 -4.58
CA TYR A 489 9.83 -8.53 -5.17
C TYR A 489 10.02 -8.71 -6.66
N ARG A 490 10.59 -7.71 -7.29
CA ARG A 490 10.81 -7.71 -8.73
C ARG A 490 12.07 -8.48 -9.09
N ARG A 491 11.99 -9.31 -10.13
CA ARG A 491 13.12 -9.93 -10.81
C ARG A 491 12.98 -9.68 -12.31
N GLY A 492 13.75 -8.73 -12.83
CA GLY A 492 13.59 -8.28 -14.21
C GLY A 492 12.26 -7.57 -14.41
N THR A 493 11.37 -8.13 -15.22
CA THR A 493 10.03 -7.57 -15.49
C THR A 493 8.91 -8.29 -14.75
N ARG A 494 9.21 -9.30 -13.93
CA ARG A 494 8.22 -10.11 -13.22
C ARG A 494 8.31 -9.85 -11.71
N VAL A 495 7.19 -10.00 -11.03
CA VAL A 495 7.15 -10.14 -9.57
C VAL A 495 7.36 -11.61 -9.26
N VAL A 496 8.22 -11.88 -8.28
CA VAL A 496 8.56 -13.22 -7.78
C VAL A 496 8.36 -13.18 -6.27
N ASP A 497 7.81 -14.26 -5.74
CA ASP A 497 7.68 -14.50 -4.32
C ASP A 497 8.88 -15.29 -3.78
N GLU A 498 9.29 -14.98 -2.55
CA GLU A 498 10.32 -15.72 -1.82
C GLU A 498 9.87 -15.87 -0.37
N THR A 499 9.74 -17.10 0.11
CA THR A 499 9.45 -17.33 1.52
C THR A 499 10.71 -17.11 2.37
N VAL A 500 10.63 -16.18 3.30
CA VAL A 500 11.67 -15.83 4.25
C VAL A 500 11.32 -16.44 5.60
N GLN A 501 12.26 -17.20 6.17
CA GLN A 501 12.15 -17.67 7.55
C GLN A 501 12.45 -16.53 8.51
N ILE A 502 11.55 -16.31 9.48
CA ILE A 502 11.67 -15.27 10.47
C ILE A 502 12.29 -15.88 11.73
N PRO A 503 13.50 -15.44 12.14
CA PRO A 503 14.10 -15.90 13.40
C PRO A 503 13.26 -15.39 14.57
N SER A 504 13.30 -16.11 15.70
CA SER A 504 12.58 -15.64 16.88
C SER A 504 13.19 -14.34 17.40
N LEU A 505 12.38 -13.47 18.00
CA LEU A 505 12.90 -12.24 18.62
C LEU A 505 13.97 -12.55 19.68
N SER A 506 13.83 -13.67 20.38
CA SER A 506 14.80 -14.13 21.38
C SER A 506 16.18 -14.46 20.77
N GLU A 507 16.22 -15.08 19.60
CA GLU A 507 17.45 -15.38 18.87
C GLU A 507 18.14 -14.09 18.46
N LEU A 508 17.40 -13.16 17.85
CA LEU A 508 17.90 -11.86 17.41
C LEU A 508 18.46 -11.02 18.59
N LEU A 509 17.75 -10.98 19.72
CA LEU A 509 18.24 -10.30 20.94
C LEU A 509 19.49 -10.98 21.53
N SER A 510 19.60 -12.31 21.39
CA SER A 510 20.79 -13.06 21.83
C SER A 510 22.02 -12.73 20.99
N GLU A 511 21.85 -12.48 19.68
CA GLU A 511 22.94 -12.09 18.77
C GLU A 511 23.52 -10.73 19.14
N ILE A 512 22.66 -9.76 19.48
CA ILE A 512 23.10 -8.45 20.01
C ILE A 512 23.97 -8.65 21.26
N SER A 513 23.51 -9.49 22.19
CA SER A 513 24.19 -9.74 23.47
C SER A 513 25.57 -10.39 23.28
N LYS A 514 25.70 -11.30 22.30
CA LYS A 514 26.97 -11.97 21.97
C LYS A 514 27.98 -10.99 21.35
N SER A 515 27.51 -10.08 20.51
CA SER A 515 28.38 -9.10 19.85
C SER A 515 29.04 -8.14 20.85
N GLU A 516 28.35 -7.77 21.93
CA GLU A 516 28.92 -6.88 22.96
C GLU A 516 30.03 -7.55 23.77
N LEU A 517 29.87 -8.83 24.09
CA LEU A 517 30.85 -9.61 24.87
C LEU A 517 32.22 -9.72 24.17
N LEU A 518 32.27 -9.59 22.85
CA LEU A 518 33.52 -9.65 22.08
C LEU A 518 34.29 -8.32 22.08
N HIS A 519 33.64 -7.18 22.36
CA HIS A 519 34.25 -5.85 22.21
C HIS A 519 34.65 -5.16 23.52
N THR A 520 34.18 -5.61 24.68
CA THR A 520 34.57 -5.03 25.98
C THR A 520 35.48 -5.96 26.77
N SER A 521 36.80 -5.75 26.65
CA SER A 521 37.84 -6.42 27.46
C SER A 521 37.98 -5.84 28.88
N ALA A 522 37.01 -5.04 29.35
CA ALA A 522 37.05 -4.40 30.67
C ALA A 522 36.33 -5.28 31.72
N PRO A 523 37.00 -5.82 32.76
CA PRO A 523 36.46 -6.90 33.58
C PRO A 523 35.45 -6.51 34.68
N HIS A 524 34.94 -5.29 34.76
CA HIS A 524 34.26 -4.83 35.97
C HIS A 524 32.95 -4.12 35.66
N THR A 525 31.84 -4.69 36.17
CA THR A 525 30.43 -4.25 36.09
C THR A 525 29.64 -4.57 34.80
N HIS A 526 29.72 -5.81 34.29
CA HIS A 526 28.64 -6.33 33.44
C HIS A 526 27.43 -6.69 34.30
N HIS A 527 26.52 -5.73 34.48
CA HIS A 527 25.12 -6.07 34.66
C HIS A 527 24.70 -6.83 33.39
N TYR A 528 24.71 -8.17 33.47
CA TYR A 528 23.98 -8.99 32.53
C TYR A 528 22.57 -8.39 32.47
N VAL A 529 22.24 -7.78 31.34
CA VAL A 529 20.85 -7.49 31.00
C VAL A 529 20.23 -8.87 30.81
N LYS A 530 19.83 -9.52 31.91
CA LYS A 530 18.85 -10.60 31.83
C LYS A 530 17.72 -10.00 31.03
N ILE A 531 17.51 -10.51 29.81
CA ILE A 531 16.40 -10.08 28.98
C ILE A 531 15.17 -10.21 29.87
N PRO A 532 14.55 -9.09 30.27
CA PRO A 532 13.42 -9.14 31.18
C PRO A 532 12.35 -10.03 30.55
N SER A 533 11.65 -10.83 31.34
CA SER A 533 10.46 -11.59 30.90
C SER A 533 9.28 -10.70 30.49
N GLN A 534 9.52 -9.41 30.26
CA GLN A 534 8.54 -8.45 29.80
C GLN A 534 8.64 -8.32 28.27
N PRO A 535 7.49 -8.34 27.55
CA PRO A 535 7.42 -8.09 26.12
C PRO A 535 8.15 -6.80 25.74
N LEU A 536 8.84 -6.82 24.59
CA LEU A 536 9.70 -5.70 24.16
C LEU A 536 8.92 -4.38 24.08
N LEU A 537 7.68 -4.42 23.59
CA LEU A 537 6.87 -3.23 23.36
C LEU A 537 6.34 -2.57 24.65
N THR A 538 6.31 -3.30 25.77
CA THR A 538 5.96 -2.72 27.09
C THR A 538 7.13 -2.02 27.79
N ARG A 539 8.34 -2.12 27.22
CA ARG A 539 9.54 -1.49 27.80
C ARG A 539 9.58 0.00 27.49
N THR A 540 10.45 0.71 28.20
CA THR A 540 10.59 2.16 28.01
C THR A 540 11.05 2.49 26.58
N PRO A 541 10.68 3.67 26.05
CA PRO A 541 11.11 4.10 24.72
C PRO A 541 12.63 4.05 24.54
N ASP A 542 13.42 4.34 25.58
CA ASP A 542 14.89 4.30 25.51
C ASP A 542 15.44 2.87 25.29
N VAL A 543 14.81 1.85 25.90
CA VAL A 543 15.20 0.46 25.68
C VAL A 543 14.83 0.00 24.27
N ARG A 544 13.63 0.37 23.81
CA ARG A 544 13.19 0.07 22.43
C ARG A 544 14.09 0.78 21.41
N LEU A 545 14.48 2.02 21.69
CA LEU A 545 15.41 2.79 20.87
C LEU A 545 16.80 2.14 20.86
N ALA A 546 17.30 1.64 21.99
CA ALA A 546 18.55 0.89 22.01
C ALA A 546 18.47 -0.36 21.11
N VAL A 547 17.39 -1.15 21.19
CA VAL A 547 17.17 -2.29 20.29
C VAL A 547 17.10 -1.85 18.83
N PHE A 548 16.43 -0.73 18.54
CA PHE A 548 16.38 -0.13 17.19
C PHE A 548 17.77 0.16 16.62
N TYR A 549 18.65 0.84 17.37
CA TYR A 549 20.03 1.10 16.93
C TYR A 549 20.81 -0.19 16.70
N ARG A 550 20.64 -1.20 17.58
CA ARG A 550 21.35 -2.48 17.47
C ARG A 550 20.86 -3.33 16.30
N ALA A 551 19.56 -3.32 16.01
CA ALA A 551 19.00 -3.95 14.82
C ALA A 551 19.60 -3.36 13.53
N LEU A 552 19.96 -2.08 13.55
CA LEU A 552 20.65 -1.40 12.46
C LEU A 552 22.18 -1.55 12.49
N SER A 553 22.72 -2.38 13.40
CA SER A 553 24.17 -2.59 13.60
C SER A 553 24.94 -1.32 13.97
N GLU A 554 24.30 -0.41 14.71
CA GLU A 554 24.94 0.80 15.22
C GLU A 554 25.61 0.61 16.58
N SER A 555 26.70 1.35 16.78
CA SER A 555 27.44 1.39 18.04
C SER A 555 26.81 2.39 19.04
N ASP A 556 27.12 2.23 20.33
CA ASP A 556 26.71 3.19 21.36
C ASP A 556 27.28 4.60 21.15
N ASP A 557 28.43 4.72 20.47
CA ASP A 557 28.99 6.03 20.13
C ASP A 557 28.13 6.74 19.09
N THR A 558 27.59 6.00 18.12
CA THR A 558 26.63 6.51 17.13
C THR A 558 25.40 7.07 17.84
N LEU A 559 24.85 6.31 18.80
CA LEU A 559 23.70 6.74 19.62
C LEU A 559 23.96 8.07 20.34
N ARG A 560 25.19 8.34 20.79
CA ARG A 560 25.51 9.62 21.47
C ARG A 560 25.50 10.79 20.51
N LYS A 561 26.06 10.61 19.31
CA LYS A 561 26.16 11.66 18.28
C LYS A 561 24.81 11.98 17.66
N THR A 562 23.92 11.01 17.57
CA THR A 562 22.59 11.20 17.01
C THR A 562 21.58 11.86 17.95
N LYS A 563 21.91 12.06 19.23
CA LYS A 563 21.00 12.68 20.22
C LYS A 563 20.64 14.13 19.92
N SER A 564 21.47 14.87 19.19
CA SER A 564 21.19 16.26 18.82
C SER A 564 20.30 16.39 17.58
N LEU A 565 20.11 15.31 16.81
CA LEU A 565 19.35 15.34 15.58
C LEU A 565 17.85 15.38 15.84
N THR A 566 17.13 16.04 14.94
CA THR A 566 15.66 15.95 14.86
C THR A 566 15.22 14.53 14.44
N PRO A 567 13.98 14.11 14.74
CA PRO A 567 13.48 12.77 14.38
C PRO A 567 13.65 12.40 12.90
N GLU A 568 13.40 13.35 11.98
CA GLU A 568 13.52 13.18 10.54
C GLU A 568 14.98 13.06 10.08
N GLN A 569 15.86 13.87 10.69
CA GLN A 569 17.30 13.82 10.47
C GLN A 569 17.90 12.51 10.96
N LEU A 570 17.45 12.04 12.14
CA LEU A 570 17.87 10.77 12.71
C LEU A 570 17.54 9.60 11.77
N LEU A 571 16.29 9.52 11.30
CA LEU A 571 15.87 8.46 10.38
C LEU A 571 16.71 8.50 9.09
N THR A 572 16.92 9.70 8.53
CA THR A 572 17.71 9.89 7.32
C THR A 572 19.16 9.45 7.50
N ALA A 573 19.78 9.83 8.63
CA ALA A 573 21.16 9.44 8.93
C ALA A 573 21.29 7.93 9.06
N LEU A 574 20.39 7.28 9.79
CA LEU A 574 20.42 5.83 9.98
C LEU A 574 20.17 5.05 8.68
N ALA A 575 19.23 5.51 7.84
CA ALA A 575 18.98 4.92 6.53
C ALA A 575 20.20 5.02 5.61
N LEU A 576 20.88 6.19 5.59
CA LEU A 576 22.09 6.37 4.80
C LEU A 576 23.25 5.51 5.33
N ARG A 577 23.43 5.43 6.65
CA ARG A 577 24.46 4.56 7.27
C ARG A 577 24.26 3.09 6.92
N TRP A 578 23.01 2.61 7.03
CA TRP A 578 22.66 1.24 6.64
C TRP A 578 23.03 0.97 5.19
N LEU A 579 22.59 1.86 4.27
CA LEU A 579 22.87 1.77 2.85
C LEU A 579 24.37 1.68 2.56
N LEU A 580 25.16 2.58 3.16
CA LEU A 580 26.61 2.65 2.94
C LEU A 580 27.34 1.39 3.45
N ARG A 581 26.98 0.91 4.64
CA ARG A 581 27.53 -0.36 5.19
C ARG A 581 27.16 -1.54 4.32
N PHE A 582 25.88 -1.68 3.97
CA PHE A 582 25.42 -2.81 3.15
C PHE A 582 26.16 -2.87 1.81
N LEU A 583 26.30 -1.73 1.12
CA LEU A 583 27.02 -1.67 -0.15
C LEU A 583 28.52 -1.92 0.00
N ARG A 584 29.14 -1.51 1.12
CA ARG A 584 30.53 -1.86 1.44
C ARG A 584 30.68 -3.37 1.62
N ASP A 585 29.86 -3.98 2.47
CA ASP A 585 29.97 -5.39 2.81
C ASP A 585 29.72 -6.26 1.58
N LYS A 586 28.70 -5.93 0.79
CA LYS A 586 28.40 -6.56 -0.51
C LYS A 586 29.56 -6.45 -1.52
N ALA A 587 30.26 -5.31 -1.53
CA ALA A 587 31.42 -5.12 -2.39
C ALA A 587 32.66 -5.88 -1.87
N ALA A 588 32.75 -6.11 -0.56
CA ALA A 588 33.80 -6.89 0.08
C ALA A 588 33.61 -8.40 -0.09
N GLU A 589 32.37 -8.90 -0.17
CA GLU A 589 32.05 -10.29 -0.53
C GLU A 589 32.58 -10.67 -1.90
N ASN A 590 32.64 -9.72 -2.84
CA ASN A 590 33.08 -9.97 -4.21
C ASN A 590 34.04 -8.88 -4.73
N PRO A 591 35.29 -8.81 -4.21
CA PRO A 591 36.22 -7.70 -4.50
C PRO A 591 36.60 -7.58 -5.98
N GLN A 592 36.51 -8.67 -6.74
CA GLN A 592 36.84 -8.70 -8.17
C GLN A 592 35.71 -8.13 -9.05
N SER A 593 34.48 -8.06 -8.54
CA SER A 593 33.35 -7.54 -9.30
C SER A 593 33.39 -6.03 -9.39
N LYS A 594 33.79 -5.52 -10.57
CA LYS A 594 33.74 -4.09 -10.88
C LYS A 594 32.32 -3.51 -10.81
N GLU A 595 31.31 -4.35 -11.01
CA GLU A 595 29.90 -3.96 -10.91
C GLU A 595 29.52 -3.69 -9.46
N ARG A 596 29.83 -4.61 -8.54
CA ARG A 596 29.62 -4.40 -7.09
C ARG A 596 30.34 -3.17 -6.56
N GLN A 597 31.57 -2.94 -7.00
CA GLN A 597 32.31 -1.72 -6.65
C GLN A 597 31.70 -0.43 -7.22
N GLN A 598 30.97 -0.51 -8.34
CA GLN A 598 30.25 0.64 -8.93
C GLN A 598 28.90 0.90 -8.25
N GLU A 599 28.33 -0.07 -7.55
CA GLU A 599 27.08 0.12 -6.79
C GLU A 599 27.28 1.09 -5.62
N ARG A 600 28.45 1.05 -4.97
CA ARG A 600 28.82 1.90 -3.83
C ARG A 600 28.66 3.39 -4.13
N TRP A 601 28.29 4.16 -3.12
CA TRP A 601 28.09 5.61 -3.25
C TRP A 601 29.42 6.36 -3.15
N THR A 602 29.47 7.52 -3.79
CA THR A 602 30.49 8.54 -3.59
C THR A 602 30.07 9.51 -2.48
N GLU A 603 31.02 10.19 -1.86
CA GLU A 603 30.73 11.23 -0.87
C GLU A 603 29.82 12.33 -1.45
N LYS A 604 30.07 12.69 -2.72
CA LYS A 604 29.25 13.66 -3.45
C LYS A 604 27.80 13.22 -3.57
N GLU A 605 27.54 11.98 -3.97
CA GLU A 605 26.16 11.44 -4.08
C GLU A 605 25.43 11.51 -2.72
N ALA A 606 26.10 11.19 -1.62
CA ALA A 606 25.53 11.29 -0.27
C ALA A 606 25.24 12.75 0.14
N ARG A 607 26.14 13.69 -0.16
CA ARG A 607 25.90 15.13 0.09
C ARG A 607 24.75 15.67 -0.76
N CYS A 608 24.64 15.24 -2.02
CA CYS A 608 23.52 15.59 -2.90
C CYS A 608 22.19 15.11 -2.31
N LEU A 609 22.17 13.90 -1.73
CA LEU A 609 21.00 13.35 -1.06
C LEU A 609 20.58 14.22 0.13
N LEU A 610 21.49 14.52 1.06
CA LEU A 610 21.15 15.32 2.24
C LEU A 610 20.69 16.74 1.88
N SER A 611 21.18 17.28 0.77
CA SER A 611 20.77 18.59 0.24
C SER A 611 19.42 18.56 -0.48
N ALA A 612 18.91 17.38 -0.79
CA ALA A 612 17.61 17.22 -1.43
C ALA A 612 16.43 17.41 -0.47
N PHE A 613 16.69 17.39 0.83
CA PHE A 613 15.70 17.63 1.88
C PHE A 613 15.58 19.12 2.20
N ASP A 614 14.39 19.54 2.61
CA ASP A 614 14.15 20.90 3.10
C ASP A 614 14.21 20.95 4.64
N TRP A 615 15.40 21.06 5.21
CA TRP A 615 15.58 21.02 6.68
C TRP A 615 15.09 22.28 7.40
N ASN A 616 14.83 23.39 6.69
CA ASN A 616 14.62 24.72 7.29
C ASN A 616 13.14 25.17 7.29
N VAL A 617 12.19 24.28 7.00
CA VAL A 617 10.76 24.61 6.87
C VAL A 617 10.17 25.24 8.13
N SER A 618 10.73 24.95 9.30
CA SER A 618 10.27 25.49 10.60
C SER A 618 10.71 26.94 10.87
N GLY A 619 11.55 27.55 10.03
CA GLY A 619 12.21 28.83 10.35
C GLY A 619 11.63 30.10 9.71
N HIS A 620 11.07 30.06 8.49
CA HIS A 620 10.82 31.29 7.72
C HIS A 620 9.49 31.30 6.96
N ALA A 621 8.42 31.72 7.64
CA ALA A 621 7.26 32.36 7.00
C ALA A 621 7.58 33.75 6.41
N ASN A 622 8.82 34.23 6.56
CA ASN A 622 9.25 35.55 6.09
C ASN A 622 9.77 35.50 4.65
N GLY A 623 8.90 35.18 3.69
CA GLY A 623 8.92 35.74 2.32
C GLY A 623 10.19 35.64 1.46
N SER A 624 11.20 34.83 1.80
CA SER A 624 12.39 34.68 0.98
C SER A 624 12.13 33.73 -0.20
N ASP A 625 11.65 34.37 -1.26
CA ASP A 625 11.82 34.08 -2.68
C ASP A 625 11.52 32.64 -3.17
N PRO A 626 10.31 32.37 -3.70
CA PRO A 626 10.00 31.13 -4.46
C PRO A 626 10.82 30.97 -5.76
N SER A 627 11.91 31.72 -5.95
CA SER A 627 12.72 31.74 -7.16
C SER A 627 13.46 30.42 -7.44
N TYR A 628 13.62 29.53 -6.45
CA TYR A 628 14.16 28.18 -6.71
C TYR A 628 13.18 27.26 -7.47
N GLU A 629 11.87 27.52 -7.41
CA GLU A 629 10.88 26.76 -8.21
C GLU A 629 10.81 27.22 -9.67
N VAL A 630 11.48 28.32 -10.03
CA VAL A 630 11.48 28.89 -11.40
C VAL A 630 12.47 28.19 -12.33
N TYR A 631 13.15 27.12 -11.90
CA TYR A 631 13.74 26.20 -12.88
C TYR A 631 12.59 25.56 -13.69
N GLN A 632 12.44 25.94 -14.95
CA GLN A 632 11.37 25.43 -15.82
C GLN A 632 11.66 24.04 -16.41
N GLY A 633 12.86 23.48 -16.19
CA GLY A 633 13.26 22.18 -16.73
C GLY A 633 13.30 21.07 -15.70
N TYR A 634 12.92 19.85 -16.09
CA TYR A 634 13.21 18.63 -15.34
C TYR A 634 14.70 18.24 -15.55
N PRO A 635 15.42 17.85 -14.49
CA PRO A 635 16.80 17.38 -14.63
C PRO A 635 16.83 16.08 -15.46
N PRO A 636 17.92 15.79 -16.18
CA PRO A 636 18.01 14.61 -17.01
C PRO A 636 17.90 13.34 -16.16
N ILE A 637 17.05 12.40 -16.60
CA ILE A 637 16.82 11.15 -15.89
C ILE A 637 17.93 10.16 -16.27
N LEU A 638 18.85 9.89 -15.33
CA LEU A 638 19.95 8.95 -15.50
C LEU A 638 19.69 7.68 -14.69
N ASN A 639 19.97 6.50 -15.27
CA ASN A 639 19.77 5.20 -14.60
C ASN A 639 20.45 5.13 -13.22
N ARG A 640 21.65 5.72 -13.08
CA ARG A 640 22.36 5.79 -11.79
C ARG A 640 21.55 6.59 -10.76
N ASN A 641 21.05 7.77 -11.12
CA ASN A 641 20.28 8.62 -10.21
C ASN A 641 18.99 7.94 -9.75
N VAL A 642 18.32 7.24 -10.67
CA VAL A 642 17.14 6.44 -10.36
C VAL A 642 17.49 5.30 -9.39
N GLN A 643 18.59 4.57 -9.63
CA GLN A 643 19.06 3.52 -8.72
C GLN A 643 19.41 4.06 -7.32
N LEU A 644 20.11 5.20 -7.24
CA LEU A 644 20.43 5.86 -5.96
C LEU A 644 19.14 6.22 -5.21
N THR A 645 18.16 6.77 -5.91
CA THR A 645 16.86 7.15 -5.33
C THR A 645 16.10 5.93 -4.83
N SER A 646 16.02 4.85 -5.62
CA SER A 646 15.38 3.60 -5.22
C SER A 646 16.05 2.97 -3.99
N GLN A 647 17.39 2.95 -3.96
CA GLN A 647 18.15 2.45 -2.80
C GLN A 647 17.83 3.21 -1.52
N ILE A 648 17.92 4.55 -1.54
CA ILE A 648 17.68 5.33 -0.32
C ILE A 648 16.21 5.30 0.11
N LEU A 649 15.25 5.36 -0.83
CA LEU A 649 13.84 5.30 -0.49
C LEU A 649 13.47 3.95 0.15
N GLN A 650 14.05 2.86 -0.33
CA GLN A 650 13.86 1.54 0.29
C GLN A 650 14.45 1.47 1.70
N CYS A 651 15.63 2.07 1.93
CA CYS A 651 16.21 2.19 3.27
C CYS A 651 15.36 3.04 4.21
N LEU A 652 14.92 4.23 3.77
CA LEU A 652 14.07 5.11 4.56
C LEU A 652 12.78 4.40 4.97
N ASP A 653 12.13 3.69 4.04
CA ASP A 653 10.87 2.98 4.29
C ASP A 653 11.06 1.81 5.28
N SER A 654 12.09 0.98 5.10
CA SER A 654 12.33 -0.15 6.02
C SER A 654 12.79 0.29 7.42
N VAL A 655 13.63 1.33 7.51
CA VAL A 655 14.04 1.91 8.81
C VAL A 655 12.83 2.53 9.51
N HIS A 656 11.96 3.22 8.76
CA HIS A 656 10.72 3.78 9.30
C HIS A 656 9.80 2.68 9.84
N GLN A 657 9.54 1.63 9.06
CA GLN A 657 8.68 0.50 9.48
C GLN A 657 9.20 -0.17 10.75
N LEU A 658 10.52 -0.33 10.90
CA LEU A 658 11.09 -0.84 12.14
C LEU A 658 10.84 0.11 13.33
N ALA A 659 10.93 1.42 13.13
CA ALA A 659 10.60 2.41 14.17
C ALA A 659 9.11 2.40 14.52
N GLU A 660 8.23 2.28 13.53
CA GLU A 660 6.77 2.18 13.70
C GLU A 660 6.39 0.96 14.55
N VAL A 661 6.92 -0.23 14.21
CA VAL A 661 6.67 -1.47 14.98
C VAL A 661 7.20 -1.39 16.40
N LEU A 662 8.30 -0.67 16.63
CA LEU A 662 8.85 -0.40 17.96
C LEU A 662 8.14 0.75 18.69
N LEU A 663 7.13 1.37 18.07
CA LEU A 663 6.39 2.51 18.62
C LEU A 663 7.33 3.68 18.96
N LEU A 664 8.22 4.01 18.03
CA LEU A 664 9.23 5.06 18.15
C LEU A 664 9.00 6.23 17.17
N SER A 665 7.81 6.33 16.58
CA SER A 665 7.50 7.33 15.54
C SER A 665 7.71 8.78 16.00
N ASP A 666 7.62 9.07 17.31
CA ASP A 666 7.91 10.41 17.88
C ASP A 666 9.42 10.72 17.97
N ARG A 667 10.26 9.69 17.99
CA ARG A 667 11.73 9.81 18.08
C ARG A 667 12.39 9.64 16.72
N VAL A 668 11.75 8.90 15.82
CA VAL A 668 12.28 8.51 14.51
C VAL A 668 11.13 8.64 13.51
N SER A 669 11.03 9.80 12.85
CA SER A 669 9.88 10.16 12.01
C SER A 669 10.25 10.16 10.52
N SER A 670 9.27 9.88 9.65
CA SER A 670 9.48 9.87 8.19
C SER A 670 9.88 11.24 7.64
N PRO A 671 11.04 11.36 6.96
CA PRO A 671 11.45 12.61 6.31
C PRO A 671 10.82 12.80 4.92
N ALA A 672 9.82 11.97 4.57
CA ALA A 672 9.23 11.91 3.22
C ALA A 672 8.68 13.27 2.74
N HIS A 673 8.11 14.06 3.66
CA HIS A 673 7.54 15.38 3.35
C HIS A 673 8.60 16.46 3.09
N LEU A 674 9.85 16.22 3.47
CA LEU A 674 10.97 17.13 3.24
C LEU A 674 11.74 16.78 1.96
N PHE A 675 11.64 15.54 1.47
CA PHE A 675 12.46 15.05 0.36
C PHE A 675 11.98 15.52 -1.01
N SER A 676 12.88 16.11 -1.80
CA SER A 676 12.64 16.44 -3.21
C SER A 676 13.49 15.59 -4.15
N GLY A 677 12.88 14.58 -4.79
CA GLY A 677 13.55 13.77 -5.82
C GLY A 677 14.06 14.60 -6.99
N ARG A 678 13.33 15.67 -7.36
CA ARG A 678 13.76 16.63 -8.38
C ARG A 678 15.05 17.34 -7.97
N ARG A 679 15.11 17.86 -6.74
CA ARG A 679 16.32 18.52 -6.21
C ARG A 679 17.49 17.55 -6.12
N PHE A 680 17.25 16.32 -5.70
CA PHE A 680 18.28 15.28 -5.67
C PHE A 680 18.88 15.03 -7.05
N HIS A 681 18.03 14.77 -8.05
CA HIS A 681 18.48 14.56 -9.43
C HIS A 681 19.22 15.77 -9.98
N ALA A 682 18.75 16.98 -9.72
CA ALA A 682 19.38 18.21 -10.22
C ALA A 682 20.77 18.47 -9.59
N TYR A 683 20.99 18.10 -8.32
CA TYR A 683 22.33 18.13 -7.71
C TYR A 683 23.25 17.04 -8.28
N LEU A 684 22.72 15.83 -8.51
CA LEU A 684 23.50 14.73 -9.10
C LEU A 684 23.96 15.05 -10.54
N THR A 685 23.12 15.73 -11.32
CA THR A 685 23.42 16.16 -12.70
C THR A 685 24.22 17.46 -12.75
N ASN A 686 24.45 18.11 -11.60
CA ASN A 686 25.10 19.40 -11.46
C ASN A 686 24.36 20.54 -12.18
N ASP A 687 23.05 20.42 -12.38
CA ASP A 687 22.20 21.46 -12.96
C ASP A 687 22.00 22.63 -11.98
N LEU A 688 21.94 22.34 -10.68
CA LEU A 688 21.91 23.35 -9.61
C LEU A 688 23.32 23.80 -9.19
N GLY A 689 24.37 23.33 -9.87
CA GLY A 689 25.75 23.55 -9.45
C GLY A 689 26.17 22.66 -8.26
N PRO A 690 27.31 22.98 -7.62
CA PRO A 690 27.79 22.22 -6.47
C PRO A 690 26.88 22.42 -5.26
N VAL A 691 26.78 21.39 -4.43
CA VAL A 691 26.05 21.44 -3.15
C VAL A 691 26.64 22.56 -2.28
N PRO A 692 25.83 23.54 -1.82
CA PRO A 692 26.29 24.55 -0.87
C PRO A 692 26.71 23.91 0.45
N VAL A 693 27.80 24.40 1.06
CA VAL A 693 28.38 23.83 2.29
C VAL A 693 27.41 23.87 3.46
N ASP A 694 26.55 24.90 3.51
CA ASP A 694 25.64 25.15 4.63
C ASP A 694 24.20 24.64 4.40
N THR A 695 23.99 23.73 3.44
CA THR A 695 22.63 23.22 3.11
C THR A 695 22.04 22.35 4.21
N PHE A 696 22.90 21.69 5.00
CA PHE A 696 22.52 20.85 6.12
C PHE A 696 23.56 21.00 7.25
N SER A 697 23.21 20.63 8.48
CA SER A 697 24.11 20.76 9.62
C SER A 697 25.32 19.82 9.52
N GLY A 698 26.49 20.29 9.97
CA GLY A 698 27.68 19.43 10.10
C GLY A 698 27.43 18.22 11.01
N GLU A 699 26.62 18.40 12.06
CA GLU A 699 26.21 17.31 12.95
C GLU A 699 25.45 16.18 12.22
N LEU A 700 24.57 16.52 11.28
CA LEU A 700 23.87 15.53 10.46
C LEU A 700 24.86 14.77 9.57
N TRP A 701 25.80 15.47 8.95
CA TRP A 701 26.83 14.84 8.13
C TRP A 701 27.68 13.87 8.95
N ASP A 702 28.20 14.34 10.08
CA ASP A 702 29.06 13.56 10.97
C ASP A 702 28.30 12.32 11.46
N ALA A 703 27.03 12.46 11.84
CA ALA A 703 26.20 11.31 12.19
C ALA A 703 26.06 10.30 11.04
N CYS A 704 25.97 10.75 9.78
CA CYS A 704 25.87 9.87 8.61
C CYS A 704 27.15 9.09 8.31
N VAL A 705 28.34 9.65 8.57
CA VAL A 705 29.61 9.10 8.04
C VAL A 705 30.61 8.67 9.12
N ASP A 706 30.41 9.08 10.37
CA ASP A 706 31.32 8.74 11.46
C ASP A 706 31.42 7.22 11.68
N GLY A 707 32.65 6.72 11.80
CA GLY A 707 32.97 5.29 11.86
C GLY A 707 32.84 4.55 10.53
N LEU A 708 32.64 5.26 9.41
CA LEU A 708 32.47 4.70 8.06
C LEU A 708 33.52 5.20 7.07
N ASP A 709 34.78 5.37 7.50
CA ASP A 709 35.84 6.00 6.68
C ASP A 709 36.09 5.32 5.32
N ASP A 710 35.77 4.03 5.21
CA ASP A 710 36.04 3.21 4.03
C ASP A 710 34.81 2.91 3.15
N VAL A 711 33.63 3.47 3.45
CA VAL A 711 32.38 3.12 2.73
C VAL A 711 32.22 3.82 1.40
N PHE A 712 32.83 5.00 1.20
CA PHE A 712 32.72 5.76 -0.04
C PHE A 712 33.73 5.32 -1.10
N VAL A 713 33.29 5.34 -2.37
CA VAL A 713 34.19 5.19 -3.52
C VAL A 713 34.79 6.54 -3.88
N GLN A 714 36.11 6.55 -4.11
CA GLN A 714 36.79 7.73 -4.65
C GLN A 714 36.29 8.06 -6.06
N GLU A 715 35.93 9.32 -6.29
CA GLU A 715 35.51 9.77 -7.61
C GLU A 715 36.62 9.51 -8.65
N ARG A 716 36.27 8.78 -9.71
CA ARG A 716 37.18 8.58 -10.83
C ARG A 716 37.29 9.90 -11.59
N ILE A 717 38.31 10.69 -11.26
CA ILE A 717 38.70 11.88 -12.03
C ILE A 717 38.87 11.43 -13.50
N SER A 718 37.93 11.80 -14.35
CA SER A 718 37.87 11.30 -15.71
C SER A 718 39.18 11.67 -16.42
N ARG A 719 39.84 10.69 -17.05
CA ARG A 719 41.15 10.90 -17.71
C ARG A 719 41.13 12.02 -18.77
N LYS A 720 39.95 12.45 -19.23
CA LYS A 720 39.78 13.57 -20.18
C LYS A 720 40.19 14.92 -19.57
N GLU A 721 39.90 15.18 -18.30
CA GLU A 721 40.33 16.42 -17.66
C GLU A 721 41.85 16.46 -17.42
N LYS A 722 42.46 15.31 -17.10
CA LYS A 722 43.93 15.20 -17.03
C LYS A 722 44.60 15.46 -18.38
N LYS A 723 44.00 15.05 -19.50
CA LYS A 723 44.54 15.36 -20.84
C LYS A 723 44.38 16.83 -21.23
N LEU A 724 43.28 17.50 -20.83
CA LEU A 724 43.13 18.94 -21.07
C LEU A 724 44.13 19.76 -20.23
N LYS A 725 44.32 19.43 -18.95
CA LYS A 725 45.32 20.11 -18.11
C LYS A 725 46.77 19.90 -18.59
N ASN A 726 47.11 18.72 -19.11
CA ASN A 726 48.44 18.49 -19.69
C ASN A 726 48.65 19.17 -21.05
N HIS A 727 47.60 19.37 -21.86
CA HIS A 727 47.73 20.15 -23.10
C HIS A 727 47.76 21.67 -22.84
N GLN A 728 47.15 22.14 -21.76
CA GLN A 728 47.17 23.56 -21.39
C GLN A 728 48.51 23.99 -20.77
N SER A 729 49.26 23.07 -20.15
CA SER A 729 50.60 23.34 -19.62
C SER A 729 51.73 23.20 -20.66
N GLN A 730 51.47 22.65 -21.85
CA GLN A 730 52.50 22.47 -22.90
C GLN A 730 52.41 23.47 -24.06
N ASN A 731 51.37 24.31 -24.16
CA ASN A 731 51.19 25.25 -25.28
C ASN A 731 51.37 26.73 -24.92
N ALA A 732 52.13 27.05 -23.86
CA ALA A 732 52.39 28.44 -23.46
C ALA A 732 53.59 29.09 -24.19
N VAL A 733 54.15 28.48 -25.24
CA VAL A 733 55.21 29.09 -26.04
C VAL A 733 54.90 28.90 -27.54
N ASP A 734 54.82 30.05 -28.22
CA ASP A 734 54.84 30.31 -29.67
C ASP A 734 53.52 30.44 -30.49
N ASN A 735 53.36 31.71 -30.92
CA ASN A 735 52.82 32.25 -32.16
C ASN A 735 51.31 32.51 -32.34
N PRO A 736 50.92 33.79 -32.58
CA PRO A 736 49.59 34.17 -33.02
C PRO A 736 49.57 34.27 -34.56
N SER A 737 48.82 33.41 -35.25
CA SER A 737 48.15 33.78 -36.51
C SER A 737 47.40 32.60 -37.13
N LYS A 738 46.06 32.66 -37.06
CA LYS A 738 45.13 32.53 -38.20
C LYS A 738 43.73 32.21 -37.67
N LEU A 739 42.87 33.23 -37.67
CA LEU A 739 41.43 33.05 -37.67
C LEU A 739 41.03 32.28 -38.93
N LYS A 740 40.37 31.14 -38.76
CA LYS A 740 39.43 30.60 -39.75
C LYS A 740 38.12 30.27 -39.06
N GLN A 741 37.10 31.03 -39.47
CA GLN A 741 35.69 30.76 -39.23
C GLN A 741 35.32 29.43 -39.87
N GLY A 742 34.66 28.57 -39.10
CA GLY A 742 34.11 27.30 -39.54
C GLY A 742 33.02 26.87 -38.58
N ASN A 743 31.82 27.44 -38.76
CA ASN A 743 30.59 26.96 -38.13
C ASN A 743 30.27 25.57 -38.68
N ALA A 744 30.72 24.53 -37.98
CA ALA A 744 30.18 23.19 -38.14
C ALA A 744 29.08 23.00 -37.08
N PRO A 745 27.86 22.55 -37.46
CA PRO A 745 26.83 22.24 -36.49
C PRO A 745 27.34 21.11 -35.60
N ARG A 746 27.38 21.36 -34.28
CA ARG A 746 27.60 20.32 -33.27
C ARG A 746 26.51 19.26 -33.50
N LYS A 747 26.90 18.10 -34.05
CA LYS A 747 26.14 16.86 -33.91
C LYS A 747 25.96 16.65 -32.41
N ILE A 748 24.77 16.94 -31.91
CA ILE A 748 24.27 16.39 -30.66
C ILE A 748 24.26 14.88 -30.94
N ASN A 749 25.27 14.18 -30.41
CA ASN A 749 25.19 12.73 -30.37
C ASN A 749 23.91 12.42 -29.61
N ASP A 750 22.95 11.81 -30.29
CA ASP A 750 21.87 11.03 -29.69
C ASP A 750 22.54 10.08 -28.68
N ARG A 751 22.66 10.54 -27.45
CA ARG A 751 22.87 9.67 -26.31
C ARG A 751 21.56 8.94 -26.21
N GLY A 752 21.50 7.74 -26.78
CA GLY A 752 20.34 6.86 -26.66
C GLY A 752 19.87 6.91 -25.22
N GLY A 753 18.68 7.50 -25.01
CA GLY A 753 18.09 7.59 -23.70
C GLY A 753 18.03 6.19 -23.14
N GLY A 754 18.61 5.96 -21.97
CA GLY A 754 18.44 4.70 -21.27
C GLY A 754 16.94 4.42 -21.04
N PHE A 755 16.60 3.24 -20.50
CA PHE A 755 15.22 2.86 -20.16
C PHE A 755 14.38 4.00 -19.56
N TYR A 756 14.98 4.84 -18.71
CA TYR A 756 14.33 5.97 -18.05
C TYR A 756 14.30 7.29 -18.84
N GLY A 757 15.10 7.44 -19.90
CA GLY A 757 15.00 8.60 -20.80
C GLY A 757 13.66 8.61 -21.55
N LEU A 758 13.19 7.44 -21.97
CA LEU A 758 11.88 7.27 -22.61
C LEU A 758 10.70 7.62 -21.68
N LEU A 759 10.86 7.44 -20.37
CA LEU A 759 9.87 7.84 -19.37
C LEU A 759 9.73 9.35 -19.26
N GLY A 760 10.86 10.07 -19.33
CA GLY A 760 10.86 11.52 -19.33
C GLY A 760 10.06 12.10 -20.49
N ASP A 761 10.16 11.50 -21.67
CA ASP A 761 9.53 11.99 -22.90
C ASP A 761 8.02 11.67 -23.03
N VAL A 762 7.49 10.72 -22.23
CA VAL A 762 6.07 10.30 -22.28
C VAL A 762 5.20 11.03 -21.25
N TYR A 763 5.78 11.40 -20.10
CA TYR A 763 5.04 12.01 -18.99
C TYR A 763 5.23 13.54 -18.88
N PHE A 764 6.22 14.11 -19.57
CA PHE A 764 6.52 15.54 -19.59
C PHE A 764 6.59 16.06 -21.03
#